data_AF-A0A1T4LQD9-F1
#
_entry.id   AF-A0A1T4LQD9-F1
#
_cell.length_a   1.000
_cell.length_b   1.000
_cell.length_c   1.000
_cell.angle_alpha   90.00
_cell.angle_beta   90.00
_cell.angle_gamma   90.00
#
_symmetry.space_group_name_H-M   'P 1'
#
loop_
_entity.id
_entity.type
_entity.pdbx_description
1 polymer ?
#
loop_
_entity_poly.entity_id
_entity_poly.type
_entity_poly.pdbx_seq_one_letter_code
_entity_poly.pdbx_strand_id
1 'polypeptide(L)'
;MPKLSVIVSFDVTEPHLQHCLDSLARQSMDMADVEILLVPVEARDPLARTAARPAPVPGGDTDDGEEAPAQDGDRDESEQEDGESVDSARAEGLAVAKAHDGRSLGGATVRLVDSASPGHAPARRAGSAVASGEYLLFLEGADALTEYALEHLTSVVETSGCDLAAGNVYRFNELGARASSTHRKIFDRARDAVHVRDVPALIGDRTYGNKVWRRSLWERLPETVPSDDCADLDIVRAHFMARAVATVPAPVLLLRDRETKNDLSDIDVLTRRITAIDDLAAALAGADRPLWDQVALTRDLRRVLLRLDDADEAARARFLDLVNAYLDGVSREVLDELSVLHRLNYHLVRKRRMDLLLETVTFQKSVELKKAPVVRRGLNYYISYPFFEDAAAGVPREIYRLDEELKVRQKTEKVEWVDGQLVIGGRVGIRHLRAGRRWQQHLLAFLVETGTGRRQPVPVKVRRAAEYRLPDVPDAARHDYGGFEVTVDPARLRVSGQWRSADWQVELVVVNRGLVRRRVIANPVSGPPERPPYRKVAEDVWVRPDWDADQRLRIVVEPLRVTLTGHRVDQGTGAPELELTGRFVPPVPAQPHRLRLVRLPGTSELEYPLHTSDTGFTVRVPALDLLSRAVSEGNGALRQEQWRVELCADDGTVLPVVVPDDLPLAAHPAGDGHREIAVQRTSTGHLRLRAGSARPVLHGVSWEGRRLVLTGRYAAALDAELVLKARGRDEQHLFPMERDGEEFRAFLAPADVPTLSGTLSLPAGTYRLGARVRPAGEEEHEVTAELDPDVVRELPMTMETAERVYEFADSGFDTPVLKVGSDLRPEERGTFAQRQLREVAYPAMREEALTEGILFDSYTGRQFSDSPHSIYAELRARGGRWADYPMSWLVRDGQVDLPADLARVRHNGREFYESLARSAYIVTNSRQPAWFARRPGQVVVQTWHGSMLKRIGFDIENIRGKARDYHEKLAWETKQWDYLVSPSPWATPILRRAFRFEGEILETGYPRNDIFFSADRELIAERTRRRLGLPEGKKVILYAPTWRDDKYYTRGKHKLDLHLDLRRMYDKLGEDHVLLVRRHPRVVDSVPIVGEDFVYDVSLYPEIMELFLVTDILVTDYSSMMFDFANTGRPMLFFTYDIESYRDNLRGFYFDFEETAPGPLLLESDDVIESIVGVDDVARAYADRYRAFTDQFCPLDDGGAAARVVDRVFGEG
;
A
#
# COMPACT_ATOMS: atom_id res chain seq x y z
N MET A 1 -6.63 -36.47 -25.38
CA MET A 1 -5.92 -36.27 -24.10
C MET A 1 -5.80 -34.77 -23.92
N PRO A 2 -6.10 -34.22 -22.73
CA PRO A 2 -6.00 -32.79 -22.51
C PRO A 2 -4.55 -32.34 -22.73
N LYS A 3 -4.40 -31.12 -23.21
CA LYS A 3 -3.11 -30.50 -23.50
C LYS A 3 -2.51 -29.85 -22.25
N LEU A 4 -3.35 -29.26 -21.41
CA LEU A 4 -2.98 -28.55 -20.19
C LEU A 4 -3.74 -29.10 -18.98
N SER A 5 -3.02 -29.31 -17.87
CA SER A 5 -3.61 -29.65 -16.57
C SER A 5 -3.47 -28.49 -15.60
N VAL A 6 -4.59 -27.98 -15.10
CA VAL A 6 -4.64 -26.97 -14.04
C VAL A 6 -4.87 -27.65 -12.70
N ILE A 7 -3.88 -27.59 -11.81
CA ILE A 7 -3.90 -28.20 -10.49
C ILE A 7 -4.22 -27.12 -9.46
N VAL A 8 -5.41 -27.17 -8.87
CA VAL A 8 -5.90 -26.22 -7.88
C VAL A 8 -5.79 -26.83 -6.49
N SER A 9 -4.82 -26.37 -5.69
CA SER A 9 -4.74 -26.74 -4.26
C SER A 9 -5.53 -25.76 -3.41
N PHE A 10 -6.47 -26.22 -2.59
CA PHE A 10 -7.36 -25.36 -1.80
C PHE A 10 -7.53 -25.88 -0.37
N ASP A 11 -7.66 -24.99 0.61
CA ASP A 11 -7.98 -25.39 1.99
C ASP A 11 -9.47 -25.74 2.05
N VAL A 12 -9.81 -26.88 2.67
CA VAL A 12 -11.19 -27.38 2.75
C VAL A 12 -12.16 -26.41 3.45
N THR A 13 -11.64 -25.51 4.28
CA THR A 13 -12.39 -24.47 5.00
C THR A 13 -12.38 -23.11 4.30
N GLU A 14 -11.72 -22.97 3.14
CA GLU A 14 -11.50 -21.69 2.48
C GLU A 14 -12.74 -21.20 1.71
N PRO A 15 -13.25 -19.98 1.98
CA PRO A 15 -14.46 -19.44 1.35
C PRO A 15 -14.22 -18.89 -0.08
N HIS A 16 -13.00 -19.00 -0.62
CA HIS A 16 -12.61 -18.29 -1.84
C HIS A 16 -12.45 -19.17 -3.08
N LEU A 17 -12.64 -20.49 -2.96
CA LEU A 17 -12.49 -21.41 -4.09
C LEU A 17 -13.39 -21.04 -5.28
N GLN A 18 -14.61 -20.57 -5.01
CA GLN A 18 -15.54 -20.19 -6.07
C GLN A 18 -14.96 -19.08 -6.97
N HIS A 19 -14.31 -18.06 -6.39
CA HIS A 19 -13.68 -16.99 -7.16
C HIS A 19 -12.56 -17.50 -8.09
N CYS A 20 -11.81 -18.51 -7.64
CA CYS A 20 -10.80 -19.17 -8.45
C CYS A 20 -11.43 -19.91 -9.63
N LEU A 21 -12.48 -20.71 -9.38
CA LEU A 21 -13.21 -21.43 -10.43
C LEU A 21 -13.87 -20.49 -11.43
N ASP A 22 -14.46 -19.39 -10.98
CA ASP A 22 -15.06 -18.37 -11.86
C ASP A 22 -13.99 -17.77 -12.80
N SER A 23 -12.76 -17.60 -12.32
CA SER A 23 -11.65 -17.11 -13.16
C SER A 23 -11.20 -18.13 -14.21
N LEU A 24 -11.30 -19.42 -13.92
CA LEU A 24 -11.03 -20.50 -14.87
C LEU A 24 -12.15 -20.65 -15.91
N ALA A 25 -13.40 -20.43 -15.51
CA ALA A 25 -14.55 -20.46 -16.41
C ALA A 25 -14.54 -19.34 -17.46
N ARG A 26 -13.88 -18.21 -17.16
CA ARG A 26 -13.76 -17.04 -18.07
C ARG A 26 -12.55 -17.09 -19.00
N GLN A 27 -11.81 -18.19 -19.06
CA GLN A 27 -10.61 -18.26 -19.88
C GLN A 27 -10.94 -18.20 -21.38
N SER A 28 -10.16 -17.44 -22.16
CA SER A 28 -10.33 -17.27 -23.61
C SER A 28 -9.88 -18.48 -24.45
N MET A 29 -9.18 -19.42 -23.82
CA MET A 29 -8.73 -20.67 -24.42
C MET A 29 -9.92 -21.62 -24.69
N ASP A 30 -9.83 -22.46 -25.71
CA ASP A 30 -10.72 -23.62 -25.82
C ASP A 30 -10.46 -24.58 -24.65
N MET A 31 -11.38 -24.58 -23.70
CA MET A 31 -11.25 -25.34 -22.46
C MET A 31 -11.48 -26.85 -22.67
N ALA A 32 -11.92 -27.31 -23.84
CA ALA A 32 -12.05 -28.75 -24.14
C ALA A 32 -10.70 -29.50 -24.05
N ASP A 33 -9.59 -28.79 -24.28
CA ASP A 33 -8.22 -29.31 -24.16
C ASP A 33 -7.61 -29.11 -22.76
N VAL A 34 -8.41 -28.70 -21.77
CA VAL A 34 -7.97 -28.43 -20.39
C VAL A 34 -8.63 -29.40 -19.41
N GLU A 35 -7.83 -29.97 -18.51
CA GLU A 35 -8.36 -30.65 -17.32
C GLU A 35 -8.06 -29.83 -16.06
N ILE A 36 -9.00 -29.81 -15.12
CA ILE A 36 -8.90 -29.12 -13.83
C ILE A 36 -8.93 -30.16 -12.71
N LEU A 37 -7.89 -30.16 -11.89
CA LEU A 37 -7.72 -31.07 -10.76
C LEU A 37 -7.84 -30.30 -9.46
N LEU A 38 -8.92 -30.52 -8.72
CA LEU A 38 -9.12 -29.93 -7.40
C LEU A 38 -8.48 -30.84 -6.35
N VAL A 39 -7.49 -30.32 -5.63
CA VAL A 39 -6.75 -31.08 -4.62
C VAL A 39 -6.97 -30.46 -3.23
N PRO A 40 -7.74 -31.13 -2.34
CA PRO A 40 -8.03 -30.59 -1.02
C PRO A 40 -6.79 -30.57 -0.13
N VAL A 41 -6.68 -29.54 0.71
CA VAL A 41 -5.67 -29.38 1.76
C VAL A 41 -6.39 -29.39 3.11
N GLU A 42 -5.86 -30.16 4.07
CA GLU A 42 -6.42 -30.27 5.42
C GLU A 42 -6.58 -28.89 6.09
N ALA A 43 -7.65 -28.73 6.87
CA ALA A 43 -7.92 -27.50 7.59
C ALA A 43 -6.76 -27.18 8.53
N ARG A 44 -6.16 -25.99 8.39
CA ARG A 44 -5.15 -25.53 9.35
C ARG A 44 -5.83 -25.17 10.67
N ASP A 45 -5.82 -26.08 11.65
CA ASP A 45 -6.26 -25.78 13.01
C ASP A 45 -5.46 -24.59 13.57
N PRO A 46 -6.10 -23.44 13.90
CA PRO A 46 -5.40 -22.30 14.46
C PRO A 46 -4.81 -22.56 15.86
N LEU A 47 -5.22 -23.63 16.54
CA LEU A 47 -4.92 -23.89 17.96
C LEU A 47 -4.08 -25.14 18.24
N ALA A 48 -3.75 -25.97 17.24
CA ALA A 48 -2.96 -27.18 17.48
C ALA A 48 -1.46 -26.89 17.62
N ARG A 49 -1.04 -26.31 18.77
CA ARG A 49 0.34 -26.42 19.27
C ARG A 49 0.43 -27.60 20.24
N THR A 50 1.18 -28.62 19.81
CA THR A 50 1.87 -29.65 20.62
C THR A 50 1.05 -30.46 21.63
N ALA A 51 0.61 -31.63 21.21
CA ALA A 51 0.55 -32.81 22.09
C ALA A 51 1.51 -33.88 21.53
N ALA A 52 2.81 -33.68 21.73
CA ALA A 52 3.78 -34.76 21.50
C ALA A 52 3.58 -35.81 22.61
N ARG A 53 2.97 -36.94 22.26
CA ARG A 53 2.99 -38.14 23.11
C ARG A 53 4.44 -38.56 23.33
N PRO A 54 4.94 -38.63 24.58
CA PRO A 54 6.27 -39.16 24.83
C PRO A 54 6.27 -40.67 24.55
N ALA A 55 7.31 -41.14 23.84
CA ALA A 55 7.58 -42.55 23.62
C ALA A 55 7.88 -43.26 24.97
N PRO A 56 7.54 -44.55 25.13
CA PRO A 56 7.72 -45.26 26.38
C PRO A 56 9.21 -45.54 26.64
N VAL A 57 9.69 -45.13 27.81
CA VAL A 57 10.98 -45.52 28.37
C VAL A 57 10.81 -46.84 29.14
N PRO A 58 11.64 -47.87 28.93
CA PRO A 58 11.53 -49.11 29.68
C PRO A 58 12.33 -49.07 31.00
N GLY A 59 11.64 -49.39 32.10
CA GLY A 59 12.13 -50.19 33.23
C GLY A 59 13.04 -49.53 34.28
N GLY A 60 12.64 -49.62 35.56
CA GLY A 60 13.53 -49.45 36.72
C GLY A 60 12.83 -49.10 38.03
N ASP A 61 12.45 -50.15 38.75
CA ASP A 61 11.96 -50.30 40.14
C ASP A 61 12.23 -49.19 41.19
N THR A 62 11.20 -48.93 42.01
CA THR A 62 11.06 -49.09 43.50
C THR A 62 10.14 -47.99 44.04
N ASP A 63 8.92 -48.29 44.50
CA ASP A 63 8.46 -48.89 45.77
C ASP A 63 7.93 -47.81 46.74
N ASP A 64 6.89 -48.18 47.49
CA ASP A 64 6.13 -47.45 48.53
C ASP A 64 5.18 -46.33 48.03
N GLY A 65 3.87 -46.33 48.28
CA GLY A 65 3.02 -47.11 49.17
C GLY A 65 1.82 -46.23 49.59
N GLU A 66 0.64 -46.85 49.67
CA GLU A 66 -0.60 -46.38 50.35
C GLU A 66 -1.40 -45.25 49.66
N GLU A 67 -2.72 -45.27 49.50
CA GLU A 67 -3.80 -46.21 49.82
C GLU A 67 -5.03 -45.72 49.02
N ALA A 68 -5.73 -46.64 48.34
CA ALA A 68 -7.12 -46.47 47.91
C ALA A 68 -8.04 -46.87 49.09
N PRO A 69 -9.35 -46.50 49.08
CA PRO A 69 -10.34 -47.39 48.43
C PRO A 69 -11.37 -46.59 47.58
N ALA A 70 -11.80 -47.11 46.42
CA ALA A 70 -12.96 -48.01 46.22
C ALA A 70 -14.31 -47.27 46.44
N GLN A 71 -15.40 -47.45 45.68
CA GLN A 71 -15.84 -48.55 44.82
C GLN A 71 -17.15 -48.10 44.13
N ASP A 72 -17.48 -48.76 43.01
CA ASP A 72 -18.83 -48.94 42.42
C ASP A 72 -19.60 -47.70 41.91
N GLY A 73 -20.30 -47.72 40.79
CA GLY A 73 -20.67 -48.78 39.87
C GLY A 73 -21.66 -48.23 38.82
N ASP A 74 -21.94 -49.09 37.86
CA ASP A 74 -23.01 -49.05 36.86
C ASP A 74 -22.84 -48.34 35.51
N ARG A 75 -22.90 -49.23 34.52
CA ARG A 75 -23.26 -49.09 33.11
C ARG A 75 -24.74 -48.75 33.03
N ASP A 76 -25.18 -47.92 32.08
CA ASP A 76 -25.72 -48.48 30.83
C ASP A 76 -26.06 -47.43 29.77
N GLU A 77 -26.17 -48.01 28.59
CA GLU A 77 -26.34 -47.56 27.22
C GLU A 77 -27.46 -46.55 26.89
N SER A 78 -27.15 -45.83 25.80
CA SER A 78 -28.02 -45.25 24.75
C SER A 78 -28.87 -44.03 25.05
N GLU A 79 -28.55 -42.92 24.37
CA GLU A 79 -29.36 -42.44 23.24
C GLU A 79 -28.55 -41.45 22.38
N GLN A 80 -28.57 -41.68 21.07
CA GLN A 80 -28.19 -40.73 20.04
C GLN A 80 -29.28 -39.67 19.95
N GLU A 81 -28.92 -38.39 20.02
CA GLU A 81 -29.61 -37.31 19.30
C GLU A 81 -28.72 -36.05 19.26
N ASP A 82 -28.46 -35.62 18.02
CA ASP A 82 -28.18 -34.27 17.54
C ASP A 82 -26.97 -33.48 18.09
N GLY A 83 -25.79 -33.84 17.56
CA GLY A 83 -24.62 -32.95 17.43
C GLY A 83 -24.55 -32.21 16.08
N GLU A 84 -25.64 -32.13 15.33
CA GLU A 84 -25.72 -31.38 14.06
C GLU A 84 -26.06 -29.90 14.31
N SER A 85 -25.10 -29.10 14.80
CA SER A 85 -25.19 -27.64 14.62
C SER A 85 -23.86 -26.88 14.63
N VAL A 86 -22.72 -27.57 14.82
CA VAL A 86 -21.40 -26.90 14.82
C VAL A 86 -20.57 -27.22 13.55
N ASP A 87 -20.98 -28.17 12.72
CA ASP A 87 -20.25 -28.56 11.49
C ASP A 87 -20.79 -27.97 10.17
N SER A 88 -21.94 -27.27 10.18
CA SER A 88 -22.58 -26.82 8.94
C SER A 88 -22.10 -25.47 8.38
N ALA A 89 -21.23 -24.73 9.08
CA ALA A 89 -20.75 -23.41 8.65
C ALA A 89 -19.24 -23.34 8.31
N ARG A 90 -18.50 -24.45 8.35
CA ARG A 90 -17.04 -24.48 8.07
C ARG A 90 -16.61 -25.26 6.83
N ALA A 91 -17.54 -25.77 6.02
CA ALA A 91 -17.24 -26.66 4.89
C ALA A 91 -17.48 -26.04 3.50
N GLU A 92 -17.28 -24.72 3.32
CA GLU A 92 -17.59 -24.05 2.05
C GLU A 92 -16.68 -24.54 0.89
N GLY A 93 -15.37 -24.63 1.10
CA GLY A 93 -14.41 -25.00 0.05
C GLY A 93 -14.61 -26.43 -0.47
N LEU A 94 -14.75 -27.42 0.43
CA LEU A 94 -14.97 -28.80 0.02
C LEU A 94 -16.37 -29.01 -0.60
N ALA A 95 -17.40 -28.29 -0.11
CA ALA A 95 -18.73 -28.33 -0.71
C ALA A 95 -18.72 -27.77 -2.14
N VAL A 96 -18.05 -26.63 -2.36
CA VAL A 96 -17.84 -26.04 -3.70
C VAL A 96 -17.11 -27.02 -4.61
N ALA A 97 -16.02 -27.63 -4.13
CA ALA A 97 -15.25 -28.60 -4.93
C ALA A 97 -16.10 -29.82 -5.34
N LYS A 98 -16.86 -30.41 -4.41
CA LYS A 98 -17.78 -31.53 -4.69
C LYS A 98 -18.89 -31.13 -5.65
N ALA A 99 -19.39 -29.90 -5.58
CA ALA A 99 -20.42 -29.41 -6.49
C ALA A 99 -19.93 -29.31 -7.95
N HIS A 100 -18.63 -29.17 -8.16
CA HIS A 100 -18.00 -29.09 -9.48
C HIS A 100 -17.37 -30.40 -9.96
N ASP A 101 -17.21 -31.40 -9.10
CA ASP A 101 -16.63 -32.70 -9.48
C ASP A 101 -17.45 -33.43 -10.56
N GLY A 102 -16.77 -33.93 -11.59
CA GLY A 102 -17.38 -34.59 -12.74
C GLY A 102 -18.19 -33.65 -13.66
N ARG A 103 -18.23 -32.34 -13.38
CA ARG A 103 -18.90 -31.33 -14.23
C ARG A 103 -17.93 -30.68 -15.21
N SER A 104 -18.48 -30.11 -16.27
CA SER A 104 -17.72 -29.27 -17.19
C SER A 104 -17.70 -27.82 -16.70
N LEU A 105 -16.53 -27.20 -16.65
CA LEU A 105 -16.34 -25.78 -16.30
C LEU A 105 -15.80 -25.04 -17.52
N GLY A 106 -16.65 -24.26 -18.19
CA GLY A 106 -16.28 -23.56 -19.43
C GLY A 106 -15.90 -24.48 -20.61
N GLY A 107 -16.12 -25.81 -20.50
CA GLY A 107 -15.66 -26.82 -21.45
C GLY A 107 -14.63 -27.79 -20.88
N ALA A 108 -13.89 -27.40 -19.82
CA ALA A 108 -12.89 -28.24 -19.17
C ALA A 108 -13.50 -29.32 -18.29
N THR A 109 -12.83 -30.47 -18.18
CA THR A 109 -13.21 -31.53 -17.25
C THR A 109 -12.69 -31.21 -15.84
N VAL A 110 -13.57 -31.25 -14.85
CA VAL A 110 -13.20 -31.04 -13.44
C VAL A 110 -13.19 -32.39 -12.70
N ARG A 111 -12.11 -32.66 -11.96
CA ARG A 111 -12.00 -33.84 -11.10
C ARG A 111 -11.46 -33.46 -9.71
N LEU A 112 -12.16 -33.90 -8.67
CA LEU A 112 -11.71 -33.84 -7.29
C LEU A 112 -10.78 -35.02 -6.97
N VAL A 113 -9.67 -34.75 -6.29
CA VAL A 113 -8.78 -35.78 -5.76
C VAL A 113 -9.27 -36.22 -4.38
N ASP A 114 -9.47 -37.53 -4.19
CA ASP A 114 -10.22 -38.09 -3.05
C ASP A 114 -9.61 -37.82 -1.67
N SER A 115 -8.28 -37.63 -1.57
CA SER A 115 -7.57 -37.47 -0.30
C SER A 115 -7.08 -36.04 -0.07
N ALA A 116 -7.39 -35.50 1.11
CA ALA A 116 -6.82 -34.26 1.57
C ALA A 116 -5.30 -34.41 1.81
N SER A 117 -4.56 -33.38 1.41
CA SER A 117 -3.12 -33.30 1.60
C SER A 117 -2.80 -32.46 2.84
N PRO A 118 -1.71 -32.76 3.58
CA PRO A 118 -1.34 -32.02 4.79
C PRO A 118 -0.82 -30.59 4.52
N GLY A 119 -0.71 -30.19 3.26
CA GLY A 119 -0.25 -28.87 2.83
C GLY A 119 -0.35 -28.68 1.32
N HIS A 120 -0.13 -27.44 0.85
CA HIS A 120 -0.25 -27.10 -0.56
C HIS A 120 0.86 -27.74 -1.42
N ALA A 121 2.08 -27.88 -0.92
CA ALA A 121 3.17 -28.52 -1.65
C ALA A 121 2.93 -30.02 -1.90
N PRO A 122 2.53 -30.83 -0.89
CA PRO A 122 2.05 -32.18 -1.11
C PRO A 122 0.86 -32.24 -2.09
N ALA A 123 -0.11 -31.32 -1.98
CA ALA A 123 -1.26 -31.27 -2.88
C ALA A 123 -0.87 -31.07 -4.34
N ARG A 124 0.07 -30.17 -4.63
CA ARG A 124 0.59 -29.95 -5.99
C ARG A 124 1.23 -31.22 -6.58
N ARG A 125 1.98 -31.97 -5.76
CA ARG A 125 2.60 -33.24 -6.18
C ARG A 125 1.54 -34.31 -6.45
N ALA A 126 0.57 -34.47 -5.54
CA ALA A 126 -0.54 -35.41 -5.72
C ALA A 126 -1.35 -35.11 -6.99
N GLY A 127 -1.71 -33.84 -7.21
CA GLY A 127 -2.39 -33.40 -8.43
C GLY A 127 -1.57 -33.66 -9.69
N SER A 128 -0.27 -33.37 -9.66
CA SER A 128 0.60 -33.62 -10.82
C SER A 128 0.79 -35.09 -11.18
N ALA A 129 0.71 -35.99 -10.20
CA ALA A 129 0.87 -37.42 -10.42
C ALA A 129 -0.34 -38.02 -11.19
N VAL A 130 -1.53 -37.45 -10.99
CA VAL A 130 -2.76 -37.90 -11.66
C VAL A 130 -3.11 -37.06 -12.90
N ALA A 131 -2.34 -36.00 -13.17
CA ALA A 131 -2.48 -35.16 -14.34
C ALA A 131 -2.09 -35.90 -15.63
N SER A 132 -2.72 -35.55 -16.74
CA SER A 132 -2.52 -36.15 -18.06
C SER A 132 -2.02 -35.18 -19.14
N GLY A 133 -2.04 -33.86 -18.88
CA GLY A 133 -1.57 -32.83 -19.81
C GLY A 133 -0.07 -32.84 -20.07
N GLU A 134 0.35 -32.34 -21.25
CA GLU A 134 1.76 -32.08 -21.57
C GLU A 134 2.30 -30.89 -20.76
N TYR A 135 1.41 -29.93 -20.47
CA TYR A 135 1.71 -28.75 -19.69
C TYR A 135 0.96 -28.77 -18.36
N LEU A 136 1.57 -28.19 -17.31
CA LEU A 136 1.00 -28.07 -15.98
C LEU A 136 0.92 -26.60 -15.56
N LEU A 137 -0.16 -26.21 -14.87
CA LEU A 137 -0.27 -24.95 -14.16
C LEU A 137 -0.76 -25.23 -12.73
N PHE A 138 -0.16 -24.55 -11.75
CA PHE A 138 -0.47 -24.75 -10.33
C PHE A 138 -1.12 -23.49 -9.74
N LEU A 139 -2.36 -23.59 -9.29
CA LEU A 139 -3.13 -22.48 -8.75
C LEU A 139 -3.53 -22.77 -7.29
N GLU A 140 -3.60 -21.74 -6.45
CA GLU A 140 -4.14 -21.88 -5.10
C GLU A 140 -5.59 -21.39 -5.06
N GLY A 141 -6.45 -22.03 -4.26
CA GLY A 141 -7.90 -21.79 -4.24
C GLY A 141 -8.33 -20.35 -3.97
N ALA A 142 -7.50 -19.55 -3.30
CA ALA A 142 -7.77 -18.13 -3.07
C ALA A 142 -7.30 -17.16 -4.17
N ASP A 143 -6.52 -17.64 -5.14
CA ASP A 143 -6.00 -16.83 -6.25
C ASP A 143 -6.92 -16.92 -7.48
N ALA A 144 -6.72 -16.03 -8.44
CA ALA A 144 -7.46 -16.02 -9.70
C ALA A 144 -6.51 -15.79 -10.88
N LEU A 145 -6.87 -16.30 -12.05
CA LEU A 145 -6.18 -16.00 -13.30
C LEU A 145 -6.88 -14.86 -14.03
N THR A 146 -6.11 -14.12 -14.84
CA THR A 146 -6.70 -13.18 -15.80
C THR A 146 -7.33 -13.96 -16.97
N GLU A 147 -8.36 -13.44 -17.62
CA GLU A 147 -9.13 -14.12 -18.68
C GLU A 147 -8.30 -14.73 -19.83
N TYR A 148 -7.13 -14.16 -20.15
CA TYR A 148 -6.27 -14.64 -21.23
C TYR A 148 -5.08 -15.49 -20.75
N ALA A 149 -4.97 -15.77 -19.46
CA ALA A 149 -3.75 -16.32 -18.86
C ALA A 149 -3.37 -17.69 -19.43
N LEU A 150 -4.34 -18.62 -19.51
CA LEU A 150 -4.09 -19.98 -19.97
C LEU A 150 -3.69 -20.00 -21.45
N GLU A 151 -4.45 -19.31 -22.30
CA GLU A 151 -4.17 -19.21 -23.74
C GLU A 151 -2.80 -18.59 -23.98
N HIS A 152 -2.53 -17.44 -23.36
CA HIS A 152 -1.33 -16.66 -23.60
C HIS A 152 -0.06 -17.39 -23.14
N LEU A 153 -0.04 -17.94 -21.92
CA LEU A 153 1.13 -18.67 -21.41
C LEU A 153 1.37 -19.97 -22.16
N THR A 154 0.31 -20.70 -22.52
CA THR A 154 0.42 -21.94 -23.29
C THR A 154 0.95 -21.67 -24.69
N SER A 155 0.42 -20.66 -25.38
CA SER A 155 0.93 -20.25 -26.70
C SER A 155 2.42 -19.85 -26.65
N VAL A 156 2.83 -19.14 -25.61
CA VAL A 156 4.22 -18.68 -25.45
C VAL A 156 5.17 -19.84 -25.17
N VAL A 157 4.81 -20.79 -24.29
CA VAL A 157 5.70 -21.94 -24.01
C VAL A 157 5.85 -22.83 -25.24
N GLU A 158 4.80 -22.96 -26.05
CA GLU A 158 4.82 -23.75 -27.28
C GLU A 158 5.66 -23.12 -28.38
N THR A 159 5.39 -21.84 -28.68
CA THR A 159 6.07 -21.12 -29.77
C THR A 159 7.54 -20.91 -29.48
N SER A 160 7.91 -20.67 -28.21
CA SER A 160 9.31 -20.54 -27.80
C SER A 160 10.05 -21.88 -27.64
N GLY A 161 9.32 -22.98 -27.45
CA GLY A 161 9.89 -24.28 -27.10
C GLY A 161 10.59 -24.33 -25.73
N CYS A 162 10.34 -23.34 -24.87
CA CYS A 162 10.91 -23.24 -23.52
C CYS A 162 10.35 -24.32 -22.59
N ASP A 163 11.05 -24.59 -21.49
CA ASP A 163 10.56 -25.54 -20.48
C ASP A 163 9.55 -24.87 -19.52
N LEU A 164 9.50 -23.53 -19.54
CA LEU A 164 8.65 -22.71 -18.68
C LEU A 164 8.26 -21.40 -19.39
N ALA A 165 7.00 -20.98 -19.27
CA ALA A 165 6.58 -19.61 -19.56
C ALA A 165 6.05 -18.95 -18.28
N ALA A 166 6.45 -17.71 -18.03
CA ALA A 166 6.10 -16.96 -16.81
C ALA A 166 5.60 -15.55 -17.13
N GLY A 167 4.53 -15.12 -16.46
CA GLY A 167 3.94 -13.80 -16.64
C GLY A 167 3.96 -12.93 -15.39
N ASN A 168 3.55 -11.68 -15.55
CA ASN A 168 3.49 -10.69 -14.49
C ASN A 168 2.34 -11.00 -13.50
N VAL A 169 2.36 -10.35 -12.34
CA VAL A 169 1.41 -10.64 -11.25
C VAL A 169 0.85 -9.36 -10.66
N TYR A 170 -0.47 -9.35 -10.47
CA TYR A 170 -1.15 -8.35 -9.67
C TYR A 170 -1.48 -8.95 -8.31
N ARG A 171 -1.38 -8.13 -7.27
CA ARG A 171 -1.80 -8.50 -5.92
C ARG A 171 -3.12 -7.83 -5.64
N PHE A 172 -4.06 -8.54 -5.04
CA PHE A 172 -5.36 -7.97 -4.71
C PHE A 172 -5.80 -8.32 -3.29
N ASN A 173 -6.64 -7.46 -2.75
CA ASN A 173 -7.36 -7.65 -1.51
C ASN A 173 -8.67 -6.86 -1.62
N GLU A 174 -9.39 -6.71 -0.52
CA GLU A 174 -10.65 -5.96 -0.46
C GLU A 174 -10.50 -4.48 -0.86
N LEU A 175 -9.30 -3.88 -0.75
CA LEU A 175 -9.01 -2.51 -1.21
C LEU A 175 -8.76 -2.41 -2.74
N GLY A 176 -8.81 -3.53 -3.46
CA GLY A 176 -8.59 -3.62 -4.90
C GLY A 176 -7.24 -4.23 -5.29
N ALA A 177 -6.96 -4.26 -6.61
CA ALA A 177 -5.75 -4.86 -7.14
C ALA A 177 -4.63 -3.84 -7.44
N ARG A 178 -3.38 -4.30 -7.38
CA ARG A 178 -2.17 -3.50 -7.66
C ARG A 178 -1.08 -4.37 -8.27
N ALA A 179 -0.35 -3.84 -9.25
CA ALA A 179 0.81 -4.54 -9.81
C ALA A 179 1.85 -4.88 -8.73
N SER A 180 2.25 -6.16 -8.65
CA SER A 180 3.22 -6.66 -7.67
C SER A 180 4.57 -5.96 -7.83
N SER A 181 5.08 -5.35 -6.76
CA SER A 181 6.40 -4.71 -6.78
C SER A 181 7.54 -5.71 -7.01
N THR A 182 7.34 -6.98 -6.63
CA THR A 182 8.32 -8.05 -6.82
C THR A 182 8.41 -8.46 -8.29
N HIS A 183 7.26 -8.59 -8.96
CA HIS A 183 7.17 -9.14 -10.31
C HIS A 183 7.33 -8.09 -11.41
N ARG A 184 6.95 -6.83 -11.15
CA ARG A 184 6.95 -5.74 -12.15
C ARG A 184 8.29 -5.56 -12.89
N LYS A 185 9.42 -5.73 -12.20
CA LYS A 185 10.75 -5.59 -12.82
C LYS A 185 11.26 -6.86 -13.49
N ILE A 186 10.76 -8.02 -13.06
CA ILE A 186 11.13 -9.32 -13.62
C ILE A 186 10.44 -9.48 -14.98
N PHE A 187 9.16 -9.11 -15.04
CA PHE A 187 8.28 -9.19 -16.20
C PHE A 187 8.01 -7.82 -16.82
N ASP A 188 9.06 -7.03 -17.02
CA ASP A 188 8.99 -5.69 -17.63
C ASP A 188 8.86 -5.74 -19.16
N ARG A 189 9.34 -6.80 -19.79
CA ARG A 189 9.33 -7.01 -21.25
C ARG A 189 9.20 -8.48 -21.59
N ALA A 190 8.75 -8.74 -22.82
CA ALA A 190 8.74 -10.08 -23.38
C ALA A 190 10.18 -10.56 -23.63
N ARG A 191 10.43 -11.84 -23.35
CA ARG A 191 11.69 -12.54 -23.66
C ARG A 191 11.35 -13.95 -24.09
N ASP A 192 11.71 -14.30 -25.31
CA ASP A 192 11.28 -15.57 -25.90
C ASP A 192 12.03 -16.77 -25.32
N ALA A 193 13.33 -16.63 -25.04
CA ALA A 193 14.15 -17.66 -24.42
C ALA A 193 15.31 -17.05 -23.63
N VAL A 194 15.28 -17.15 -22.30
CA VAL A 194 16.38 -16.72 -21.41
C VAL A 194 16.66 -17.73 -20.31
N HIS A 195 17.88 -17.74 -19.79
CA HIS A 195 18.24 -18.49 -18.60
C HIS A 195 18.41 -17.56 -17.39
N VAL A 196 18.36 -18.09 -16.16
CA VAL A 196 18.65 -17.31 -14.94
C VAL A 196 20.06 -16.72 -14.89
N ARG A 197 20.98 -17.20 -15.73
CA ARG A 197 22.34 -16.66 -15.86
C ARG A 197 22.32 -15.32 -16.61
N ASP A 198 21.41 -15.17 -17.56
CA ASP A 198 21.23 -13.94 -18.34
C ASP A 198 20.35 -12.95 -17.58
N VAL A 199 19.35 -13.47 -16.86
CA VAL A 199 18.40 -12.68 -16.07
C VAL A 199 18.30 -13.21 -14.63
N PRO A 200 19.29 -12.93 -13.75
CA PRO A 200 19.29 -13.37 -12.35
C PRO A 200 18.04 -13.00 -11.54
N ALA A 201 17.36 -11.92 -11.95
CA ALA A 201 16.14 -11.47 -11.30
C ALA A 201 15.01 -12.51 -11.31
N LEU A 202 15.02 -13.47 -12.25
CA LEU A 202 14.04 -14.56 -12.32
C LEU A 202 14.03 -15.44 -11.06
N ILE A 203 15.18 -15.65 -10.41
CA ILE A 203 15.29 -16.39 -9.14
C ILE A 203 14.46 -15.71 -8.02
N GLY A 204 14.20 -14.42 -8.18
CA GLY A 204 13.40 -13.63 -7.24
C GLY A 204 11.91 -13.90 -7.30
N ASP A 205 11.41 -14.47 -8.40
CA ASP A 205 10.04 -14.93 -8.56
C ASP A 205 9.88 -16.31 -7.90
N ARG A 206 9.00 -16.36 -6.91
CA ARG A 206 8.75 -17.52 -6.04
C ARG A 206 7.28 -17.96 -6.13
N THR A 207 6.60 -17.58 -7.21
CA THR A 207 5.17 -17.85 -7.40
C THR A 207 4.97 -19.03 -8.35
N TYR A 208 4.03 -19.91 -8.03
CA TYR A 208 3.67 -21.05 -8.89
C TYR A 208 2.64 -20.66 -9.97
N GLY A 209 1.58 -19.95 -9.58
CA GLY A 209 0.40 -19.70 -10.43
C GLY A 209 0.58 -18.71 -11.58
N ASN A 210 1.75 -18.06 -11.70
CA ASN A 210 2.04 -17.20 -12.85
C ASN A 210 2.82 -17.92 -13.95
N LYS A 211 2.85 -19.26 -13.92
CA LYS A 211 3.70 -20.09 -14.79
C LYS A 211 2.93 -21.26 -15.41
N VAL A 212 3.23 -21.52 -16.67
CA VAL A 212 2.95 -22.80 -17.33
C VAL A 212 4.26 -23.57 -17.44
N TRP A 213 4.21 -24.82 -16.99
CA TRP A 213 5.36 -25.72 -16.87
C TRP A 213 5.24 -26.81 -17.92
N ARG A 214 6.34 -27.13 -18.62
CA ARG A 214 6.39 -28.39 -19.35
C ARG A 214 6.45 -29.54 -18.34
N ARG A 215 5.58 -30.53 -18.46
CA ARG A 215 5.50 -31.67 -17.52
C ARG A 215 6.85 -32.38 -17.34
N SER A 216 7.61 -32.54 -18.42
CA SER A 216 8.93 -33.16 -18.38
C SER A 216 9.97 -32.38 -17.55
N LEU A 217 9.79 -31.07 -17.35
CA LEU A 217 10.61 -30.31 -16.39
C LEU A 217 10.20 -30.64 -14.95
N TRP A 218 8.89 -30.67 -14.67
CA TRP A 218 8.36 -30.99 -13.34
C TRP A 218 8.77 -32.38 -12.88
N GLU A 219 8.68 -33.38 -13.76
CA GLU A 219 9.05 -34.78 -13.47
C GLU A 219 10.54 -34.97 -13.19
N ARG A 220 11.41 -34.03 -13.60
CA ARG A 220 12.84 -34.06 -13.26
C ARG A 220 13.13 -33.51 -11.86
N LEU A 221 12.20 -32.79 -11.23
CA LEU A 221 12.41 -32.28 -9.88
C LEU A 221 12.49 -33.44 -8.87
N PRO A 222 13.30 -33.33 -7.81
CA PRO A 222 13.40 -34.36 -6.79
C PRO A 222 12.03 -34.78 -6.24
N GLU A 223 11.85 -36.06 -5.94
CA GLU A 223 10.59 -36.60 -5.41
C GLU A 223 10.28 -36.13 -3.98
N THR A 224 11.26 -35.55 -3.26
CA THR A 224 11.05 -35.06 -1.91
C THR A 224 10.02 -33.96 -1.90
N VAL A 225 8.91 -34.19 -1.19
CA VAL A 225 7.84 -33.20 -1.02
C VAL A 225 8.32 -32.14 -0.03
N PRO A 226 8.61 -30.90 -0.46
CA PRO A 226 9.00 -29.87 0.49
C PRO A 226 7.81 -29.55 1.40
N SER A 227 8.09 -29.24 2.66
CA SER A 227 7.11 -28.55 3.50
C SER A 227 6.70 -27.23 2.83
N ASP A 228 5.50 -26.74 3.07
CA ASP A 228 5.02 -25.46 2.50
C ASP A 228 6.02 -24.30 2.75
N ASP A 229 6.73 -24.33 3.89
CA ASP A 229 7.76 -23.36 4.25
C ASP A 229 9.00 -23.35 3.35
N CYS A 230 9.19 -24.39 2.54
CA CYS A 230 10.34 -24.61 1.66
C CYS A 230 9.93 -24.73 0.19
N ALA A 231 8.63 -24.79 -0.12
CA ALA A 231 8.13 -25.06 -1.46
C ALA A 231 8.64 -24.08 -2.52
N ASP A 232 8.84 -22.81 -2.17
CA ASP A 232 9.37 -21.81 -3.10
C ASP A 232 10.79 -22.10 -3.61
N LEU A 233 11.57 -22.94 -2.92
CA LEU A 233 12.90 -23.35 -3.36
C LEU A 233 12.86 -24.32 -4.54
N ASP A 234 11.76 -25.07 -4.72
CA ASP A 234 11.58 -25.92 -5.91
C ASP A 234 11.42 -25.09 -7.18
N ILE A 235 10.83 -23.90 -7.09
CA ILE A 235 10.75 -22.96 -8.22
C ILE A 235 12.16 -22.49 -8.61
N VAL A 236 13.01 -22.19 -7.62
CA VAL A 236 14.39 -21.82 -7.87
C VAL A 236 15.14 -22.97 -8.53
N ARG A 237 14.99 -24.19 -8.00
CA ARG A 237 15.60 -25.40 -8.57
C ARG A 237 15.18 -25.58 -10.02
N ALA A 238 13.89 -25.46 -10.31
CA ALA A 238 13.37 -25.63 -11.64
C ALA A 238 13.88 -24.56 -12.62
N HIS A 239 14.07 -23.31 -12.16
CA HIS A 239 14.70 -22.26 -12.96
C HIS A 239 16.16 -22.56 -13.33
N PHE A 240 16.94 -23.19 -12.45
CA PHE A 240 18.29 -23.65 -12.77
C PHE A 240 18.31 -24.90 -13.67
N MET A 241 17.27 -25.73 -13.60
CA MET A 241 17.14 -26.96 -14.41
C MET A 241 16.55 -26.71 -15.80
N ALA A 242 15.80 -25.62 -15.98
CA ALA A 242 15.20 -25.26 -17.26
C ALA A 242 16.27 -24.88 -18.29
N ARG A 243 16.15 -25.39 -19.52
CA ARG A 243 17.04 -25.01 -20.62
C ARG A 243 16.86 -23.54 -21.00
N ALA A 244 15.62 -23.09 -21.02
CA ALA A 244 15.23 -21.72 -21.26
C ALA A 244 13.85 -21.45 -20.65
N VAL A 245 13.62 -20.19 -20.31
CA VAL A 245 12.38 -19.65 -19.75
C VAL A 245 11.91 -18.52 -20.66
N ALA A 246 10.64 -18.57 -21.06
CA ALA A 246 9.96 -17.47 -21.70
C ALA A 246 9.32 -16.56 -20.64
N THR A 247 9.41 -15.25 -20.82
CA THR A 247 8.79 -14.27 -19.90
C THR A 247 7.87 -13.34 -20.66
N VAL A 248 6.68 -13.07 -20.16
CA VAL A 248 5.74 -12.11 -20.75
C VAL A 248 5.44 -10.96 -19.78
N PRO A 249 5.29 -9.72 -20.28
CA PRO A 249 4.96 -8.56 -19.45
C PRO A 249 3.50 -8.53 -19.01
N ALA A 250 2.66 -9.32 -19.68
CA ALA A 250 1.25 -9.49 -19.38
C ALA A 250 1.04 -9.98 -17.94
N PRO A 251 0.16 -9.34 -17.15
CA PRO A 251 -0.27 -9.91 -15.89
C PRO A 251 -1.15 -11.11 -16.16
N VAL A 252 -0.79 -12.26 -15.58
CA VAL A 252 -1.47 -13.55 -15.80
C VAL A 252 -2.11 -14.09 -14.52
N LEU A 253 -1.68 -13.57 -13.36
CA LEU A 253 -2.13 -13.99 -12.04
C LEU A 253 -2.59 -12.79 -11.22
N LEU A 254 -3.78 -12.93 -10.64
CA LEU A 254 -4.30 -12.14 -9.54
C LEU A 254 -4.03 -12.92 -8.25
N LEU A 255 -2.98 -12.53 -7.53
CA LEU A 255 -2.52 -13.15 -6.29
C LEU A 255 -3.19 -12.48 -5.09
N ARG A 256 -3.91 -13.23 -4.25
CA ARG A 256 -4.54 -12.66 -3.05
C ARG A 256 -3.48 -12.29 -2.01
N ASP A 257 -3.59 -11.12 -1.38
CA ASP A 257 -2.73 -10.76 -0.25
C ASP A 257 -3.08 -11.64 0.96
N ARG A 258 -2.13 -12.47 1.40
CA ARG A 258 -2.29 -13.38 2.55
C ARG A 258 -1.16 -13.18 3.56
N GLU A 259 -1.44 -13.37 4.85
CA GLU A 259 -0.40 -13.43 5.87
C GLU A 259 0.30 -14.79 5.84
N THR A 260 1.62 -14.78 5.62
CA THR A 260 2.44 -15.99 5.70
C THR A 260 2.83 -16.21 7.16
N LYS A 261 2.22 -17.22 7.79
CA LYS A 261 2.39 -17.57 9.23
C LYS A 261 3.62 -18.43 9.53
N ASN A 262 4.66 -18.37 8.70
CA ASN A 262 5.86 -19.19 8.92
C ASN A 262 6.73 -18.53 9.97
N ASP A 263 6.72 -19.08 11.19
CA ASP A 263 7.54 -18.59 12.29
C ASP A 263 9.00 -19.04 12.10
N LEU A 264 9.79 -18.22 11.39
CA LEU A 264 11.21 -18.47 11.16
C LEU A 264 12.08 -18.31 12.43
N SER A 265 11.48 -18.03 13.59
CA SER A 265 12.17 -18.06 14.88
C SER A 265 12.15 -19.45 15.53
N ASP A 266 11.23 -20.32 15.11
CA ASP A 266 11.11 -21.70 15.57
C ASP A 266 12.26 -22.57 15.06
N ILE A 267 12.81 -23.41 15.94
CA ILE A 267 14.00 -24.23 15.68
C ILE A 267 13.77 -25.25 14.55
N ASP A 268 12.60 -25.85 14.46
CA ASP A 268 12.30 -26.88 13.46
C ASP A 268 12.05 -26.24 12.10
N VAL A 269 11.30 -25.14 12.07
CA VAL A 269 11.05 -24.37 10.84
C VAL A 269 12.35 -23.82 10.26
N LEU A 270 13.19 -23.17 11.08
CA LEU A 270 14.47 -22.61 10.61
C LEU A 270 15.44 -23.73 10.17
N THR A 271 15.45 -24.87 10.88
CA THR A 271 16.31 -26.00 10.52
C THR A 271 15.92 -26.54 9.14
N ARG A 272 14.63 -26.86 8.93
CA ARG A 272 14.14 -27.31 7.61
C ARG A 272 14.47 -26.31 6.51
N ARG A 273 14.28 -25.02 6.78
CA ARG A 273 14.53 -23.96 5.78
C ARG A 273 16.00 -23.86 5.39
N ILE A 274 16.92 -23.85 6.36
CA ILE A 274 18.36 -23.71 6.06
C ILE A 274 18.90 -24.98 5.40
N THR A 275 18.48 -26.16 5.85
CA THR A 275 18.85 -27.43 5.19
C THR A 275 18.39 -27.45 3.73
N ALA A 276 17.15 -27.05 3.44
CA ALA A 276 16.66 -27.01 2.06
C ALA A 276 17.44 -26.00 1.17
N ILE A 277 17.92 -24.89 1.75
CA ILE A 277 18.80 -23.93 1.06
C ILE A 277 20.14 -24.57 0.73
N ASP A 278 20.73 -25.32 1.67
CA ASP A 278 22.00 -26.00 1.49
C ASP A 278 21.90 -27.16 0.49
N ASP A 279 20.83 -27.96 0.55
CA ASP A 279 20.55 -29.04 -0.39
C ASP A 279 20.40 -28.52 -1.83
N LEU A 280 19.73 -27.38 -2.00
CA LEU A 280 19.67 -26.71 -3.31
C LEU A 280 21.06 -26.26 -3.75
N ALA A 281 21.85 -25.67 -2.85
CA ALA A 281 23.19 -25.21 -3.18
C ALA A 281 24.11 -26.38 -3.57
N ALA A 282 24.05 -27.51 -2.85
CA ALA A 282 24.84 -28.70 -3.12
C ALA A 282 24.52 -29.34 -4.47
N ALA A 283 23.30 -29.16 -4.97
CA ALA A 283 22.88 -29.63 -6.29
C ALA A 283 23.36 -28.73 -7.46
N LEU A 284 23.91 -27.54 -7.18
CA LEU A 284 24.35 -26.58 -8.20
C LEU A 284 25.88 -26.66 -8.40
N ALA A 285 26.31 -26.44 -9.65
CA ALA A 285 27.72 -26.47 -10.03
C ALA A 285 28.10 -25.31 -10.97
N GLY A 286 29.40 -25.09 -11.16
CA GLY A 286 29.92 -24.07 -12.07
C GLY A 286 29.42 -22.66 -11.72
N ALA A 287 28.97 -21.91 -12.74
CA ALA A 287 28.50 -20.54 -12.57
C ALA A 287 27.17 -20.41 -11.79
N ASP A 288 26.42 -21.50 -11.61
CA ASP A 288 25.12 -21.47 -10.91
C ASP A 288 25.27 -21.36 -9.40
N ARG A 289 26.31 -22.00 -8.84
CA ARG A 289 26.53 -22.03 -7.40
C ARG A 289 26.78 -20.63 -6.84
N PRO A 290 27.72 -19.82 -7.38
CA PRO A 290 27.91 -18.44 -6.93
C PRO A 290 26.66 -17.56 -7.09
N LEU A 291 25.89 -17.77 -8.16
CA LEU A 291 24.65 -17.04 -8.43
C LEU A 291 23.60 -17.32 -7.35
N TRP A 292 23.41 -18.61 -6.99
CA TRP A 292 22.52 -19.00 -5.90
C TRP A 292 23.01 -18.50 -4.55
N ASP A 293 24.29 -18.66 -4.23
CA ASP A 293 24.86 -18.25 -2.94
C ASP A 293 24.64 -16.75 -2.69
N GLN A 294 24.78 -15.91 -3.72
CA GLN A 294 24.48 -14.48 -3.63
C GLN A 294 23.01 -14.23 -3.26
N VAL A 295 22.07 -14.94 -3.87
CA VAL A 295 20.64 -14.81 -3.55
C VAL A 295 20.33 -15.36 -2.16
N ALA A 296 20.82 -16.56 -1.83
CA ALA A 296 20.57 -17.22 -0.56
C ALA A 296 21.05 -16.37 0.62
N LEU A 297 22.25 -15.79 0.54
CA LEU A 297 22.81 -14.92 1.59
C LEU A 297 22.09 -13.58 1.68
N THR A 298 21.70 -12.97 0.56
CA THR A 298 21.08 -11.63 0.59
C THR A 298 19.58 -11.65 0.84
N ARG A 299 18.90 -12.77 0.60
CA ARG A 299 17.45 -12.90 0.71
C ARG A 299 17.02 -13.99 1.69
N ASP A 300 17.36 -15.25 1.43
CA ASP A 300 16.75 -16.39 2.12
C ASP A 300 17.29 -16.55 3.56
N LEU A 301 18.61 -16.69 3.74
CA LEU A 301 19.25 -16.75 5.06
C LEU A 301 19.08 -15.45 5.84
N ARG A 302 19.04 -14.31 5.13
CA ARG A 302 18.75 -13.01 5.74
C ARG A 302 17.36 -12.97 6.39
N ARG A 303 16.34 -13.60 5.80
CA ARG A 303 14.98 -13.64 6.39
C ARG A 303 14.97 -14.36 7.73
N VAL A 304 15.70 -15.48 7.83
CA VAL A 304 15.86 -16.21 9.09
C VAL A 304 16.68 -15.39 10.10
N LEU A 305 17.80 -14.82 9.65
CA LEU A 305 18.67 -13.99 10.48
C LEU A 305 17.93 -12.82 11.16
N LEU A 306 16.98 -12.20 10.46
CA LEU A 306 16.19 -11.10 11.01
C LEU A 306 15.12 -11.53 12.03
N ARG A 307 14.96 -12.83 12.30
CA ARG A 307 14.04 -13.36 13.32
C ARG A 307 14.75 -13.93 14.55
N LEU A 308 16.08 -13.87 14.59
CA LEU A 308 16.87 -14.43 15.71
C LEU A 308 16.65 -13.73 17.04
N ASP A 309 16.19 -12.48 17.04
CA ASP A 309 15.81 -11.76 18.27
C ASP A 309 14.53 -12.33 18.90
N ASP A 310 13.65 -12.90 18.09
CA ASP A 310 12.43 -13.60 18.54
C ASP A 310 12.71 -15.08 18.91
N ALA A 311 13.83 -15.64 18.44
CA ALA A 311 14.21 -17.05 18.63
C ALA A 311 14.80 -17.32 20.02
N ASP A 312 14.63 -18.54 20.53
CA ASP A 312 15.26 -19.00 21.78
C ASP A 312 16.76 -19.34 21.61
N GLU A 313 17.43 -19.72 22.70
CA GLU A 313 18.87 -20.02 22.69
C GLU A 313 19.21 -21.27 21.86
N ALA A 314 18.36 -22.29 21.86
CA ALA A 314 18.57 -23.53 21.10
C ALA A 314 18.45 -23.26 19.59
N ALA A 315 17.43 -22.52 19.18
CA ALA A 315 17.21 -22.06 17.81
C ALA A 315 18.39 -21.20 17.31
N ARG A 316 18.89 -20.28 18.15
CA ARG A 316 20.06 -19.44 17.84
C ARG A 316 21.34 -20.25 17.66
N ALA A 317 21.60 -21.22 18.53
CA ALA A 317 22.75 -22.12 18.40
C ALA A 317 22.64 -22.94 17.11
N ARG A 318 21.45 -23.51 16.84
CA ARG A 318 21.18 -24.28 15.63
C ARG A 318 21.37 -23.48 14.35
N PHE A 319 20.93 -22.21 14.34
CA PHE A 319 21.18 -21.29 13.23
C PHE A 319 22.68 -21.09 12.97
N LEU A 320 23.48 -20.85 14.02
CA LEU A 320 24.92 -20.65 13.85
C LEU A 320 25.59 -21.88 13.24
N ASP A 321 25.20 -23.08 13.64
CA ASP A 321 25.77 -24.33 13.12
C ASP A 321 25.49 -24.49 11.63
N LEU A 322 24.22 -24.40 11.25
CA LEU A 322 23.78 -24.63 9.87
C LEU A 322 24.30 -23.55 8.92
N VAL A 323 24.29 -22.28 9.32
CA VAL A 323 24.80 -21.21 8.47
C VAL A 323 26.32 -21.23 8.38
N ASN A 324 27.04 -21.65 9.42
CA ASN A 324 28.49 -21.86 9.29
C ASN A 324 28.83 -22.98 8.31
N ALA A 325 28.12 -24.11 8.40
CA ALA A 325 28.29 -25.21 7.45
C ALA A 325 28.00 -24.76 6.01
N TYR A 326 26.90 -24.02 5.79
CA TYR A 326 26.59 -23.46 4.48
C TYR A 326 27.70 -22.55 3.96
N LEU A 327 28.21 -21.65 4.82
CA LEU A 327 29.27 -20.71 4.45
C LEU A 327 30.60 -21.41 4.13
N ASP A 328 30.84 -22.66 4.54
CA ASP A 328 32.06 -23.41 4.20
C ASP A 328 32.13 -23.75 2.71
N GLY A 329 30.97 -23.85 2.06
CA GLY A 329 30.86 -24.05 0.61
C GLY A 329 30.81 -22.78 -0.23
N VAL A 330 30.77 -21.59 0.39
CA VAL A 330 30.62 -20.31 -0.35
C VAL A 330 31.98 -19.76 -0.76
N SER A 331 32.12 -19.37 -2.02
CA SER A 331 33.36 -18.78 -2.52
C SER A 331 33.65 -17.41 -1.88
N ARG A 332 34.94 -17.07 -1.76
CA ARG A 332 35.37 -15.79 -1.23
C ARG A 332 34.86 -14.60 -2.05
N GLU A 333 34.77 -14.77 -3.37
CA GLU A 333 34.27 -13.74 -4.30
C GLU A 333 32.84 -13.33 -3.95
N VAL A 334 31.95 -14.31 -3.73
CA VAL A 334 30.55 -14.03 -3.32
C VAL A 334 30.50 -13.26 -2.01
N LEU A 335 31.30 -13.68 -1.01
CA LEU A 335 31.35 -13.01 0.29
C LEU A 335 31.88 -11.57 0.19
N ASP A 336 32.87 -11.32 -0.67
CA ASP A 336 33.45 -9.99 -0.86
C ASP A 336 32.50 -9.03 -1.61
N GLU A 337 31.62 -9.55 -2.47
CA GLU A 337 30.58 -8.77 -3.18
C GLU A 337 29.35 -8.41 -2.32
N LEU A 338 29.18 -9.07 -1.16
CA LEU A 338 28.08 -8.76 -0.26
C LEU A 338 28.15 -7.30 0.24
N SER A 339 26.99 -6.67 0.42
CA SER A 339 26.93 -5.36 1.10
C SER A 339 27.58 -5.43 2.48
N VAL A 340 28.15 -4.31 2.97
CA VAL A 340 28.85 -4.26 4.27
C VAL A 340 28.07 -4.93 5.40
N LEU A 341 26.76 -4.71 5.46
CA LEU A 341 25.92 -5.25 6.53
C LEU A 341 25.81 -6.78 6.51
N HIS A 342 25.71 -7.37 5.32
CA HIS A 342 25.73 -8.82 5.16
C HIS A 342 27.13 -9.38 5.49
N ARG A 343 28.20 -8.72 5.05
CA ARG A 343 29.57 -9.11 5.43
C ARG A 343 29.77 -9.09 6.95
N LEU A 344 29.28 -8.05 7.63
CA LEU A 344 29.32 -7.95 9.08
C LEU A 344 28.54 -9.10 9.74
N ASN A 345 27.29 -9.32 9.33
CA ASN A 345 26.46 -10.38 9.86
C ASN A 345 27.12 -11.76 9.71
N TYR A 346 27.56 -12.10 8.49
CA TYR A 346 28.17 -13.41 8.23
C TYR A 346 29.56 -13.54 8.85
N HIS A 347 30.31 -12.45 9.03
CA HIS A 347 31.53 -12.46 9.83
C HIS A 347 31.23 -12.80 11.30
N LEU A 348 30.21 -12.20 11.91
CA LEU A 348 29.81 -12.49 13.28
C LEU A 348 29.27 -13.92 13.44
N VAL A 349 28.54 -14.43 12.44
CA VAL A 349 28.15 -15.85 12.37
C VAL A 349 29.39 -16.74 12.32
N ARG A 350 30.38 -16.44 11.46
CA ARG A 350 31.65 -17.17 11.38
C ARG A 350 32.43 -17.18 12.69
N LYS A 351 32.33 -16.12 13.48
CA LYS A 351 32.95 -16.00 14.80
C LYS A 351 32.08 -16.50 15.95
N ARG A 352 30.86 -16.99 15.65
CA ARG A 352 29.85 -17.43 16.63
C ARG A 352 29.58 -16.38 17.73
N ARG A 353 29.59 -15.09 17.37
CA ARG A 353 29.32 -13.94 18.26
C ARG A 353 27.84 -13.58 18.24
N MET A 354 27.00 -14.42 18.84
CA MET A 354 25.54 -14.24 18.85
C MET A 354 25.13 -12.92 19.53
N ASP A 355 25.82 -12.54 20.60
CA ASP A 355 25.66 -11.29 21.33
C ASP A 355 25.73 -10.06 20.39
N LEU A 356 26.82 -9.97 19.61
CA LEU A 356 27.04 -8.87 18.67
C LEU A 356 26.12 -8.96 17.44
N LEU A 357 25.77 -10.19 17.03
CA LEU A 357 24.86 -10.42 15.91
C LEU A 357 23.45 -9.88 16.21
N LEU A 358 22.92 -10.15 17.40
CA LEU A 358 21.60 -9.64 17.83
C LEU A 358 21.57 -8.11 17.92
N GLU A 359 22.67 -7.48 18.35
CA GLU A 359 22.81 -6.03 18.31
C GLU A 359 22.78 -5.51 16.86
N THR A 360 23.47 -6.18 15.94
CA THR A 360 23.44 -5.84 14.52
C THR A 360 22.05 -6.03 13.91
N VAL A 361 21.33 -7.12 14.24
CA VAL A 361 19.93 -7.35 13.82
C VAL A 361 19.01 -6.23 14.33
N THR A 362 19.17 -5.84 15.59
CA THR A 362 18.43 -4.72 16.18
C THR A 362 18.72 -3.42 15.47
N PHE A 363 20.01 -3.13 15.22
CA PHE A 363 20.44 -1.96 14.46
C PHE A 363 19.84 -1.92 13.06
N GLN A 364 19.76 -3.06 12.36
CA GLN A 364 19.13 -3.17 11.04
C GLN A 364 17.63 -2.86 11.03
N LYS A 365 16.93 -3.23 12.10
CA LYS A 365 15.50 -2.92 12.29
C LYS A 365 15.27 -1.47 12.74
N SER A 366 16.32 -0.77 13.20
CA SER A 366 16.26 0.59 13.72
C SER A 366 16.35 1.67 12.64
N VAL A 367 15.98 2.90 13.02
CA VAL A 367 16.15 4.09 12.16
C VAL A 367 17.62 4.53 12.03
N GLU A 368 18.50 4.06 12.92
CA GLU A 368 19.93 4.43 12.96
C GLU A 368 20.71 3.88 11.77
N LEU A 369 20.28 2.76 11.18
CA LEU A 369 20.86 2.22 9.95
C LEU A 369 20.98 3.26 8.83
N LYS A 370 19.97 4.14 8.71
CA LYS A 370 19.95 5.19 7.67
C LYS A 370 20.85 6.39 8.01
N LYS A 371 21.28 6.52 9.26
CA LYS A 371 22.10 7.64 9.77
C LYS A 371 23.59 7.33 9.85
N ALA A 372 23.98 6.06 9.67
CA ALA A 372 25.37 5.62 9.75
C ALA A 372 26.31 6.49 8.90
N PRO A 373 27.34 7.12 9.51
CA PRO A 373 28.26 7.99 8.80
C PRO A 373 29.24 7.19 7.95
N VAL A 374 29.72 7.81 6.86
CA VAL A 374 30.78 7.27 6.02
C VAL A 374 32.07 8.01 6.28
N VAL A 375 33.13 7.26 6.53
CA VAL A 375 34.47 7.75 6.86
C VAL A 375 35.45 7.31 5.78
N ARG A 376 36.46 8.15 5.53
CA ARG A 376 37.56 7.82 4.62
C ARG A 376 38.78 7.41 5.44
N ARG A 377 39.44 6.32 5.05
CA ARG A 377 40.76 5.90 5.57
C ARG A 377 41.65 5.61 4.36
N GLY A 378 42.68 6.43 4.16
CA GLY A 378 43.52 6.38 2.95
C GLY A 378 42.72 6.62 1.66
N LEU A 379 42.80 5.67 0.74
CA LEU A 379 42.09 5.71 -0.56
C LEU A 379 40.66 5.12 -0.49
N ASN A 380 40.31 4.43 0.61
CA ASN A 380 39.07 3.67 0.73
C ASN A 380 38.04 4.40 1.60
N TYR A 381 36.76 4.09 1.35
CA TYR A 381 35.63 4.56 2.13
C TYR A 381 35.05 3.42 2.95
N TYR A 382 34.58 3.73 4.16
CA TYR A 382 34.02 2.77 5.11
C TYR A 382 32.73 3.33 5.72
N ILE A 383 31.78 2.48 6.06
CA ILE A 383 30.57 2.88 6.78
C ILE A 383 30.65 2.49 8.25
N SER A 384 30.36 3.43 9.14
CA SER A 384 30.40 3.22 10.58
C SER A 384 29.10 2.57 11.06
N TYR A 385 29.02 1.25 10.92
CA TYR A 385 28.02 0.42 11.58
C TYR A 385 28.50 0.05 13.00
N PRO A 386 27.66 -0.63 13.83
CA PRO A 386 28.09 -1.10 15.14
C PRO A 386 29.45 -1.82 15.04
N PHE A 387 30.30 -1.58 16.04
CA PHE A 387 31.64 -2.16 16.18
C PHE A 387 32.71 -1.69 15.18
N PHE A 388 32.46 -0.65 14.40
CA PHE A 388 33.50 -0.07 13.53
C PHE A 388 34.66 0.50 14.35
N GLU A 389 35.89 0.01 14.09
CA GLU A 389 37.13 0.35 14.82
C GLU A 389 37.07 0.02 16.34
N ASP A 390 36.14 -0.83 16.77
CA ASP A 390 36.11 -1.37 18.14
C ASP A 390 37.00 -2.62 18.25
N ALA A 391 38.10 -2.48 19.00
CA ALA A 391 39.04 -3.57 19.21
C ALA A 391 38.43 -4.76 19.99
N ALA A 392 37.47 -4.53 20.88
CA ALA A 392 36.85 -5.56 21.71
C ALA A 392 35.90 -6.47 20.91
N ALA A 393 35.29 -5.93 19.86
CA ALA A 393 34.43 -6.69 18.96
C ALA A 393 35.21 -7.56 17.97
N GLY A 394 36.48 -7.22 17.69
CA GLY A 394 37.38 -8.03 16.86
C GLY A 394 37.01 -8.09 15.37
N VAL A 395 36.19 -7.16 14.87
CA VAL A 395 35.77 -7.12 13.46
C VAL A 395 36.79 -6.33 12.61
N PRO A 396 37.38 -6.92 11.56
CA PRO A 396 38.32 -6.21 10.69
C PRO A 396 37.66 -5.03 9.97
N ARG A 397 38.38 -3.92 9.82
CA ARG A 397 37.87 -2.71 9.12
C ARG A 397 37.44 -2.99 7.68
N GLU A 398 38.05 -3.97 7.02
CA GLU A 398 37.80 -4.35 5.63
C GLU A 398 36.37 -4.84 5.41
N ILE A 399 35.74 -5.41 6.45
CA ILE A 399 34.32 -5.80 6.45
C ILE A 399 33.41 -4.59 6.23
N TYR A 400 33.84 -3.41 6.71
CA TYR A 400 33.09 -2.15 6.61
C TYR A 400 33.38 -1.35 5.33
N ARG A 401 34.20 -1.87 4.43
CA ARG A 401 34.64 -1.14 3.21
C ARG A 401 33.49 -0.97 2.23
N LEU A 402 33.24 0.26 1.78
CA LEU A 402 32.28 0.59 0.75
C LEU A 402 32.94 0.56 -0.63
N ASP A 403 32.56 -0.43 -1.45
CA ASP A 403 33.01 -0.55 -2.83
C ASP A 403 31.85 -0.27 -3.80
N GLU A 404 31.10 -1.31 -4.19
CA GLU A 404 29.97 -1.20 -5.12
C GLU A 404 28.77 -0.41 -4.55
N GLU A 405 28.72 -0.23 -3.24
CA GLU A 405 27.65 0.50 -2.55
C GLU A 405 27.69 2.01 -2.79
N LEU A 406 28.83 2.53 -3.27
CA LEU A 406 29.00 3.91 -3.74
C LEU A 406 28.38 4.09 -5.15
N LYS A 407 27.09 3.79 -5.26
CA LYS A 407 26.30 3.88 -6.50
C LYS A 407 25.98 5.34 -6.82
N VAL A 408 26.09 5.70 -8.11
CA VAL A 408 25.55 6.96 -8.61
C VAL A 408 24.04 6.91 -8.49
N ARG A 409 23.45 7.96 -7.94
CA ARG A 409 22.03 8.24 -7.97
C ARG A 409 21.81 9.40 -8.92
N GLN A 410 20.91 9.24 -9.87
CA GLN A 410 20.59 10.26 -10.85
C GLN A 410 19.08 10.24 -11.10
N LYS A 411 18.49 11.43 -11.18
CA LYS A 411 17.09 11.64 -11.55
C LYS A 411 17.01 12.80 -12.52
N THR A 412 16.04 12.72 -13.42
CA THR A 412 15.83 13.71 -14.49
C THR A 412 14.62 14.54 -14.13
N GLU A 413 14.80 15.85 -14.09
CA GLU A 413 13.78 16.79 -13.61
C GLU A 413 13.28 17.70 -14.72
N LYS A 414 13.96 17.66 -15.86
CA LYS A 414 13.70 18.55 -16.98
C LYS A 414 14.17 17.88 -18.26
N VAL A 415 13.30 17.80 -19.26
CA VAL A 415 13.64 17.44 -20.64
C VAL A 415 12.77 18.31 -21.55
N GLU A 416 13.37 19.31 -22.19
CA GLU A 416 12.61 20.27 -23.02
C GLU A 416 13.45 20.79 -24.19
N TRP A 417 12.80 21.42 -25.15
CA TRP A 417 13.46 22.12 -26.24
C TRP A 417 13.57 23.62 -25.94
N VAL A 418 14.79 24.14 -25.87
CA VAL A 418 15.07 25.58 -25.71
C VAL A 418 15.88 26.04 -26.91
N ASP A 419 15.41 27.06 -27.63
CA ASP A 419 16.10 27.64 -28.80
C ASP A 419 16.58 26.61 -29.85
N GLY A 420 15.81 25.53 -30.04
CA GLY A 420 16.18 24.47 -31.00
C GLY A 420 17.11 23.39 -30.46
N GLN A 421 17.55 23.48 -29.21
CA GLN A 421 18.40 22.50 -28.55
C GLN A 421 17.62 21.71 -27.49
N LEU A 422 17.93 20.43 -27.34
CA LEU A 422 17.34 19.58 -26.31
C LEU A 422 18.11 19.79 -24.99
N VAL A 423 17.44 20.34 -23.98
CA VAL A 423 18.00 20.61 -22.66
C VAL A 423 17.51 19.55 -21.67
N ILE A 424 18.45 18.84 -21.06
CA ILE A 424 18.19 17.76 -20.12
C ILE A 424 18.79 18.14 -18.76
N GLY A 425 17.92 18.43 -17.79
CA GLY A 425 18.30 18.88 -16.45
C GLY A 425 17.93 17.87 -15.38
N GLY A 426 18.70 17.84 -14.30
CA GLY A 426 18.39 17.02 -13.16
C GLY A 426 19.43 17.07 -12.06
N ARG A 427 19.45 16.01 -11.25
CA ARG A 427 20.36 15.90 -10.11
C ARG A 427 21.08 14.57 -10.10
N VAL A 428 22.37 14.63 -9.76
CA VAL A 428 23.26 13.48 -9.68
C VAL A 428 24.16 13.56 -8.45
N GLY A 429 24.38 12.43 -7.80
CA GLY A 429 25.31 12.32 -6.69
C GLY A 429 25.71 10.87 -6.43
N ILE A 430 26.78 10.67 -5.68
CA ILE A 430 27.20 9.32 -5.27
C ILE A 430 26.65 9.05 -3.87
N ARG A 431 26.01 7.90 -3.69
CA ARG A 431 25.47 7.48 -2.38
C ARG A 431 26.57 7.59 -1.32
N HIS A 432 26.26 8.25 -0.21
CA HIS A 432 27.17 8.57 0.90
C HIS A 432 28.27 9.63 0.65
N LEU A 433 28.48 10.09 -0.58
CA LEU A 433 29.53 11.07 -0.92
C LEU A 433 28.95 12.39 -1.43
N ARG A 434 28.40 13.19 -0.50
CA ARG A 434 27.85 14.51 -0.79
C ARG A 434 28.93 15.49 -1.29
N ALA A 435 28.62 16.22 -2.36
CA ALA A 435 29.48 17.23 -2.97
C ALA A 435 29.16 18.65 -2.47
N GLY A 436 29.49 18.96 -1.21
CA GLY A 436 29.18 20.27 -0.61
C GLY A 436 29.96 21.45 -1.20
N ARG A 437 31.06 21.20 -1.93
CA ARG A 437 31.88 22.23 -2.59
C ARG A 437 32.10 21.87 -4.06
N ARG A 438 32.24 22.88 -4.94
CA ARG A 438 32.35 22.70 -6.40
C ARG A 438 33.47 21.74 -6.79
N TRP A 439 34.65 21.88 -6.21
CA TRP A 439 35.82 21.04 -6.51
C TRP A 439 35.68 19.58 -6.03
N GLN A 440 34.67 19.26 -5.21
CA GLN A 440 34.46 17.90 -4.74
C GLN A 440 33.81 17.01 -5.81
N GLN A 441 33.09 17.58 -6.78
CA GLN A 441 32.43 16.85 -7.85
C GLN A 441 32.53 17.56 -9.20
N HIS A 442 32.92 16.81 -10.23
CA HIS A 442 32.97 17.26 -11.62
C HIS A 442 32.10 16.33 -12.48
N LEU A 443 31.41 16.89 -13.45
CA LEU A 443 30.55 16.16 -14.38
C LEU A 443 31.06 16.33 -15.81
N LEU A 444 31.04 15.26 -16.58
CA LEU A 444 31.18 15.26 -18.04
C LEU A 444 29.96 14.55 -18.63
N ALA A 445 29.54 14.95 -19.83
CA ALA A 445 28.42 14.34 -20.53
C ALA A 445 28.83 13.90 -21.94
N PHE A 446 28.34 12.75 -22.38
CA PHE A 446 28.59 12.19 -23.70
C PHE A 446 27.28 11.71 -24.33
N LEU A 447 27.09 11.99 -25.61
CA LEU A 447 26.13 11.25 -26.43
C LEU A 447 26.78 9.94 -26.87
N VAL A 448 26.04 8.85 -26.74
CA VAL A 448 26.47 7.49 -27.10
C VAL A 448 25.49 6.93 -28.10
N GLU A 449 25.95 6.64 -29.32
CA GLU A 449 25.15 5.92 -30.32
C GLU A 449 25.06 4.45 -29.90
N THR A 450 23.86 3.93 -29.70
CA THR A 450 23.67 2.59 -29.08
C THR A 450 24.14 1.46 -29.99
N GLY A 451 23.99 1.61 -31.31
CA GLY A 451 24.39 0.59 -32.29
C GLY A 451 25.90 0.46 -32.50
N THR A 452 26.63 1.58 -32.45
CA THR A 452 28.09 1.60 -32.73
C THR A 452 28.95 1.76 -31.47
N GLY A 453 28.35 2.18 -30.36
CA GLY A 453 29.07 2.57 -29.14
C GLY A 453 29.85 3.87 -29.29
N ARG A 454 29.70 4.62 -30.39
CA ARG A 454 30.43 5.86 -30.64
C ARG A 454 30.05 6.92 -29.62
N ARG A 455 31.06 7.49 -28.95
CA ARG A 455 30.90 8.53 -27.91
C ARG A 455 31.33 9.88 -28.43
N GLN A 456 30.52 10.91 -28.19
CA GLN A 456 30.85 12.30 -28.49
C GLN A 456 30.54 13.20 -27.29
N PRO A 457 31.45 14.11 -26.88
CA PRO A 457 31.24 14.96 -25.72
C PRO A 457 30.16 16.01 -25.99
N VAL A 458 29.30 16.27 -25.01
CA VAL A 458 28.28 17.34 -25.05
C VAL A 458 28.43 18.29 -23.85
N PRO A 459 28.04 19.58 -23.99
CA PRO A 459 28.11 20.53 -22.90
C PRO A 459 27.30 20.09 -21.68
N VAL A 460 27.88 20.23 -20.48
CA VAL A 460 27.20 20.04 -19.20
C VAL A 460 27.52 21.21 -18.27
N LYS A 461 26.49 21.84 -17.71
CA LYS A 461 26.62 22.87 -16.66
C LYS A 461 26.35 22.24 -15.30
N VAL A 462 27.22 22.49 -14.33
CA VAL A 462 27.01 22.10 -12.93
C VAL A 462 26.45 23.29 -12.16
N ARG A 463 25.32 23.09 -11.48
CA ARG A 463 24.70 24.08 -10.60
C ARG A 463 24.59 23.58 -9.18
N ARG A 464 24.43 24.52 -8.25
CA ARG A 464 24.03 24.21 -6.89
C ARG A 464 22.53 23.87 -6.90
N ALA A 465 22.16 22.75 -6.29
CA ALA A 465 20.78 22.28 -6.19
C ALA A 465 20.59 21.58 -4.83
N ALA A 466 19.36 21.38 -4.40
CA ALA A 466 19.06 20.55 -3.25
C ALA A 466 19.67 19.15 -3.40
N GLU A 467 20.20 18.62 -2.30
CA GLU A 467 20.73 17.25 -2.21
C GLU A 467 19.72 16.29 -2.84
N TYR A 468 20.21 15.30 -3.58
CA TYR A 468 19.43 14.38 -4.42
C TYR A 468 18.08 13.90 -3.84
N ARG A 469 18.02 13.69 -2.52
CA ARG A 469 16.85 13.16 -1.79
C ARG A 469 15.83 14.21 -1.36
N LEU A 470 16.16 15.49 -1.44
CA LEU A 470 15.32 16.59 -0.97
C LEU A 470 14.58 17.25 -2.15
N PRO A 471 13.43 17.90 -1.93
CA PRO A 471 12.84 18.81 -2.92
C PRO A 471 13.82 19.94 -3.27
N ASP A 472 13.84 20.42 -4.53
CA ASP A 472 14.72 21.53 -4.97
C ASP A 472 14.10 22.89 -4.60
N VAL A 473 14.08 23.18 -3.30
CA VAL A 473 13.52 24.43 -2.75
C VAL A 473 14.67 25.29 -2.21
N PRO A 474 14.78 26.56 -2.62
CA PRO A 474 15.89 27.46 -2.27
C PRO A 474 16.21 27.54 -0.77
N ASP A 475 15.19 27.63 0.08
CA ASP A 475 15.37 27.93 1.52
C ASP A 475 15.22 26.71 2.44
N ALA A 476 14.74 25.58 1.92
CA ALA A 476 14.40 24.40 2.72
C ALA A 476 15.42 23.28 2.69
N ALA A 477 16.18 23.23 1.60
CA ALA A 477 16.95 22.04 1.28
C ALA A 477 18.43 22.23 1.57
N ARG A 478 19.05 21.15 2.04
CA ARG A 478 20.50 21.08 2.09
C ARG A 478 21.03 21.02 0.65
N HIS A 479 21.68 22.09 0.19
CA HIS A 479 22.17 22.17 -1.19
C HIS A 479 23.56 21.56 -1.40
N ASP A 480 23.82 20.95 -2.56
CA ASP A 480 25.12 20.46 -3.00
C ASP A 480 25.37 20.75 -4.50
N TYR A 481 26.56 20.42 -5.00
CA TYR A 481 26.94 20.56 -6.42
C TYR A 481 26.54 19.33 -7.25
N GLY A 482 25.34 18.80 -6.99
CA GLY A 482 24.74 17.69 -7.70
C GLY A 482 23.83 18.07 -8.87
N GLY A 483 23.46 19.35 -9.02
CA GLY A 483 22.60 19.79 -10.12
C GLY A 483 23.35 19.81 -11.45
N PHE A 484 22.71 19.32 -12.51
CA PHE A 484 23.27 19.31 -13.86
C PHE A 484 22.27 19.77 -14.92
N GLU A 485 22.80 20.31 -16.01
CA GLU A 485 22.07 20.63 -17.25
C GLU A 485 22.94 20.23 -18.44
N VAL A 486 22.47 19.28 -19.25
CA VAL A 486 23.11 18.85 -20.49
C VAL A 486 22.36 19.47 -21.67
N THR A 487 23.11 20.01 -22.63
CA THR A 487 22.54 20.60 -23.85
C THR A 487 22.94 19.76 -25.05
N VAL A 488 21.95 19.26 -25.79
CA VAL A 488 22.12 18.45 -26.99
C VAL A 488 21.65 19.23 -28.21
N ASP A 489 22.61 19.56 -29.08
CA ASP A 489 22.33 20.10 -30.40
C ASP A 489 21.91 18.95 -31.35
N PRO A 490 20.74 19.02 -32.00
CA PRO A 490 20.28 17.99 -32.95
C PRO A 490 21.26 17.67 -34.06
N ALA A 491 22.08 18.64 -34.51
CA ALA A 491 23.06 18.40 -35.56
C ALA A 491 24.09 17.32 -35.18
N ARG A 492 24.31 17.10 -33.88
CA ARG A 492 25.21 16.06 -33.36
C ARG A 492 24.61 14.66 -33.44
N LEU A 493 23.30 14.51 -33.63
CA LEU A 493 22.63 13.21 -33.76
C LEU A 493 22.74 12.63 -35.18
N ARG A 494 23.36 13.35 -36.11
CA ARG A 494 23.59 12.89 -37.49
C ARG A 494 24.67 11.82 -37.53
N VAL A 495 24.37 10.70 -38.19
CA VAL A 495 25.33 9.62 -38.44
C VAL A 495 26.04 9.89 -39.76
N SER A 496 27.37 10.04 -39.71
CA SER A 496 28.19 10.41 -40.87
C SER A 496 27.69 11.66 -41.61
N GLY A 497 27.15 12.63 -40.87
CA GLY A 497 26.62 13.90 -41.42
C GLY A 497 25.21 13.82 -42.03
N GLN A 498 24.59 12.63 -42.05
CA GLN A 498 23.25 12.41 -42.60
C GLN A 498 22.22 12.11 -41.50
N TRP A 499 20.95 12.45 -41.76
CA TRP A 499 19.82 12.02 -40.93
C TRP A 499 19.47 10.57 -41.27
N ARG A 500 19.87 9.65 -40.39
CA ARG A 500 19.59 8.22 -40.48
C ARG A 500 18.88 7.77 -39.21
N SER A 501 18.12 6.68 -39.31
CA SER A 501 17.53 6.06 -38.13
C SER A 501 18.64 5.64 -37.17
N ALA A 502 18.64 6.20 -35.96
CA ALA A 502 19.66 5.95 -34.95
C ALA A 502 19.16 6.28 -33.54
N ASP A 503 19.56 5.45 -32.58
CA ASP A 503 19.25 5.58 -31.16
C ASP A 503 20.46 6.13 -30.40
N TRP A 504 20.23 7.17 -29.62
CA TRP A 504 21.27 7.82 -28.82
C TRP A 504 20.91 7.81 -27.33
N GLN A 505 21.94 7.72 -26.48
CA GLN A 505 21.82 7.87 -25.03
C GLN A 505 22.73 8.98 -24.53
N VAL A 506 22.38 9.59 -23.39
CA VAL A 506 23.24 10.57 -22.71
C VAL A 506 23.90 9.94 -21.50
N GLU A 507 25.21 9.75 -21.54
CA GLU A 507 26.02 9.23 -20.44
C GLU A 507 26.64 10.38 -19.63
N LEU A 508 26.40 10.37 -18.31
CA LEU A 508 27.08 11.22 -17.34
C LEU A 508 28.27 10.49 -16.72
N VAL A 509 29.43 11.15 -16.71
CA VAL A 509 30.62 10.72 -15.95
C VAL A 509 30.75 11.61 -14.71
N VAL A 510 30.59 11.00 -13.54
CA VAL A 510 30.64 11.66 -12.23
C VAL A 510 32.00 11.40 -11.59
N VAL A 511 32.78 12.46 -11.37
CA VAL A 511 34.06 12.40 -10.68
C VAL A 511 33.91 13.07 -9.32
N ASN A 512 33.89 12.29 -8.22
CA ASN A 512 33.70 12.80 -6.86
C ASN A 512 34.86 12.37 -5.94
N ARG A 513 35.67 13.33 -5.47
CA ARG A 513 36.84 13.11 -4.60
C ARG A 513 37.78 11.96 -5.04
N GLY A 514 38.01 11.85 -6.35
CA GLY A 514 38.85 10.81 -6.98
C GLY A 514 38.10 9.55 -7.41
N LEU A 515 36.84 9.39 -7.02
CA LEU A 515 35.98 8.29 -7.46
C LEU A 515 35.33 8.63 -8.80
N VAL A 516 35.53 7.80 -9.82
CA VAL A 516 34.88 7.94 -11.13
C VAL A 516 33.76 6.91 -11.24
N ARG A 517 32.58 7.37 -11.65
CA ARG A 517 31.43 6.52 -11.96
C ARG A 517 30.72 7.04 -13.21
N ARG A 518 30.05 6.15 -13.94
CA ARG A 518 29.27 6.50 -15.13
C ARG A 518 27.81 6.13 -14.94
N ARG A 519 26.91 6.86 -15.59
CA ARG A 519 25.48 6.57 -15.57
C ARG A 519 24.80 7.21 -16.78
N VAL A 520 24.03 6.42 -17.52
CA VAL A 520 23.08 6.95 -18.51
C VAL A 520 21.98 7.72 -17.79
N ILE A 521 21.57 8.86 -18.35
CA ILE A 521 20.45 9.66 -17.83
C ILE A 521 19.21 8.77 -17.77
N ALA A 522 18.57 8.76 -16.62
CA ALA A 522 17.47 7.88 -16.28
C ALA A 522 16.54 8.50 -15.22
N ASN A 523 15.51 7.75 -14.81
CA ASN A 523 14.59 8.07 -13.71
C ASN A 523 14.00 9.49 -13.82
N PRO A 524 13.11 9.75 -14.80
CA PRO A 524 12.34 10.98 -14.82
C PRO A 524 11.52 11.14 -13.53
N VAL A 525 11.39 12.37 -13.07
CA VAL A 525 10.35 12.73 -12.10
C VAL A 525 9.01 12.81 -12.82
N SER A 526 7.94 12.47 -12.12
CA SER A 526 6.60 12.46 -12.72
C SER A 526 6.14 13.84 -13.18
N GLY A 527 5.41 13.86 -14.29
CA GLY A 527 4.99 15.07 -15.02
C GLY A 527 5.73 15.22 -16.36
N PRO A 528 5.95 16.45 -16.86
CA PRO A 528 6.53 16.69 -18.18
C PRO A 528 7.84 15.93 -18.49
N PRO A 529 8.79 15.72 -17.55
CA PRO A 529 10.00 14.95 -17.83
C PRO A 529 9.76 13.48 -18.18
N GLU A 530 8.67 12.86 -17.74
CA GLU A 530 8.27 11.50 -18.16
C GLU A 530 7.81 11.46 -19.63
N ARG A 531 7.49 12.62 -20.21
CA ARG A 531 6.94 12.77 -21.57
C ARG A 531 7.73 13.82 -22.35
N PRO A 532 9.01 13.55 -22.62
CA PRO A 532 9.85 14.54 -23.27
C PRO A 532 9.29 14.90 -24.65
N PRO A 533 9.22 16.20 -24.98
CA PRO A 533 8.66 16.65 -26.25
C PRO A 533 9.52 16.19 -27.43
N TYR A 534 8.89 15.77 -28.53
CA TYR A 534 9.58 15.56 -29.80
C TYR A 534 9.72 16.86 -30.59
N ARG A 535 10.65 16.90 -31.55
CA ARG A 535 10.80 18.04 -32.46
C ARG A 535 11.13 17.61 -33.87
N LYS A 536 10.51 18.28 -34.84
CA LYS A 536 10.87 18.20 -36.26
C LYS A 536 12.15 19.00 -36.52
N VAL A 537 13.20 18.35 -37.02
CA VAL A 537 14.53 18.94 -37.23
C VAL A 537 14.93 19.07 -38.70
N ALA A 538 14.19 18.42 -39.59
CA ALA A 538 14.24 18.58 -41.05
C ALA A 538 12.85 18.30 -41.65
N GLU A 539 12.70 18.44 -42.98
CA GLU A 539 11.40 18.31 -43.68
C GLU A 539 10.65 17.02 -43.36
N ASP A 540 11.35 15.90 -43.20
CA ASP A 540 10.75 14.61 -42.83
C ASP A 540 11.54 13.87 -41.74
N VAL A 541 12.15 14.60 -40.79
CA VAL A 541 12.95 13.98 -39.72
C VAL A 541 12.57 14.54 -38.35
N TRP A 542 12.30 13.63 -37.42
CA TRP A 542 12.00 13.95 -36.03
C TRP A 542 13.10 13.45 -35.11
N VAL A 543 13.34 14.21 -34.05
CA VAL A 543 14.08 13.77 -32.87
C VAL A 543 13.07 13.54 -31.76
N ARG A 544 13.00 12.30 -31.29
CA ARG A 544 12.03 11.82 -30.30
C ARG A 544 12.78 11.30 -29.09
N PRO A 545 12.95 12.11 -28.05
CA PRO A 545 13.37 11.56 -26.78
C PRO A 545 12.25 10.66 -26.24
N ASP A 546 12.62 9.54 -25.64
CA ASP A 546 11.69 8.64 -24.95
C ASP A 546 12.41 7.92 -23.79
N TRP A 547 11.66 7.13 -23.04
CA TRP A 547 12.20 6.34 -21.94
C TRP A 547 12.12 4.86 -22.30
N ASP A 548 13.24 4.15 -22.20
CA ASP A 548 13.24 2.70 -22.33
C ASP A 548 12.63 1.99 -21.10
N ALA A 549 12.56 0.66 -21.14
CA ALA A 549 12.00 -0.15 -20.06
C ALA A 549 12.75 0.04 -18.71
N ASP A 550 14.04 0.39 -18.76
CA ASP A 550 14.87 0.70 -17.58
C ASP A 550 14.75 2.18 -17.16
N GLN A 551 13.82 2.93 -17.75
CA GLN A 551 13.66 4.38 -17.63
C GLN A 551 14.93 5.15 -17.96
N ARG A 552 15.73 4.68 -18.92
CA ARG A 552 16.88 5.42 -19.46
C ARG A 552 16.41 6.25 -20.64
N LEU A 553 16.90 7.48 -20.71
CA LEU A 553 16.55 8.40 -21.79
C LEU A 553 17.20 7.89 -23.08
N ARG A 554 16.38 7.54 -24.07
CA ARG A 554 16.82 7.37 -25.44
C ARG A 554 16.39 8.58 -26.25
N ILE A 555 17.18 8.91 -27.26
CA ILE A 555 16.90 9.98 -28.21
C ILE A 555 16.93 9.31 -29.59
N VAL A 556 15.74 9.10 -30.15
CA VAL A 556 15.54 8.43 -31.42
C VAL A 556 15.51 9.47 -32.54
N VAL A 557 16.35 9.29 -33.55
CA VAL A 557 16.28 10.04 -34.81
C VAL A 557 15.43 9.21 -35.77
N GLU A 558 14.27 9.73 -36.17
CA GLU A 558 13.30 8.97 -36.95
C GLU A 558 12.87 9.75 -38.19
N PRO A 559 13.27 9.31 -39.40
CA PRO A 559 12.70 9.79 -40.65
C PRO A 559 11.24 9.34 -40.78
N LEU A 560 10.33 10.23 -41.19
CA LEU A 560 8.92 9.88 -41.40
C LEU A 560 8.75 8.94 -42.59
N ARG A 561 8.04 7.84 -42.37
CA ARG A 561 7.74 6.82 -43.39
C ARG A 561 6.25 6.68 -43.66
N VAL A 562 5.44 6.80 -42.62
CA VAL A 562 3.99 6.61 -42.68
C VAL A 562 3.32 7.67 -41.81
N THR A 563 2.30 8.34 -42.33
CA THR A 563 1.51 9.28 -41.54
C THR A 563 0.00 9.11 -41.78
N LEU A 564 -0.78 9.24 -40.70
CA LEU A 564 -2.23 9.21 -40.75
C LEU A 564 -2.78 10.52 -41.35
N THR A 565 -3.75 10.44 -42.26
CA THR A 565 -4.39 11.60 -42.88
C THR A 565 -5.85 11.76 -42.47
N GLY A 566 -6.48 10.71 -41.94
CA GLY A 566 -7.87 10.78 -41.47
C GLY A 566 -8.34 9.48 -40.83
N HIS A 567 -9.37 9.61 -40.00
CA HIS A 567 -10.10 8.48 -39.43
C HIS A 567 -11.60 8.79 -39.35
N ARG A 568 -12.46 7.76 -39.44
CA ARG A 568 -13.91 7.87 -39.23
C ARG A 568 -14.48 6.53 -38.79
N VAL A 569 -15.64 6.54 -38.15
CA VAL A 569 -16.42 5.33 -37.90
C VAL A 569 -17.64 5.33 -38.81
N ASP A 570 -17.79 4.28 -39.60
CA ASP A 570 -19.00 4.03 -40.39
C ASP A 570 -20.04 3.33 -39.49
N GLN A 571 -21.16 4.02 -39.22
CA GLN A 571 -22.29 3.55 -38.42
C GLN A 571 -23.43 3.02 -39.31
N GLY A 572 -23.12 2.46 -40.49
CA GLY A 572 -24.11 1.90 -41.42
C GLY A 572 -24.99 0.80 -40.79
N THR A 573 -25.81 0.11 -41.59
CA THR A 573 -26.79 -0.90 -41.09
C THR A 573 -26.17 -2.16 -40.44
N GLY A 574 -24.85 -2.19 -40.23
CA GLY A 574 -24.09 -3.29 -39.62
C GLY A 574 -23.32 -2.86 -38.37
N ALA A 575 -22.37 -3.69 -37.91
CA ALA A 575 -21.50 -3.33 -36.79
C ALA A 575 -20.58 -2.14 -37.17
N PRO A 576 -20.28 -1.22 -36.24
CA PRO A 576 -19.47 -0.04 -36.56
C PRO A 576 -18.06 -0.44 -37.03
N GLU A 577 -17.56 0.20 -38.08
CA GLU A 577 -16.21 -0.04 -38.62
C GLU A 577 -15.35 1.23 -38.52
N LEU A 578 -14.18 1.12 -37.89
CA LEU A 578 -13.17 2.18 -37.88
C LEU A 578 -12.38 2.14 -39.18
N GLU A 579 -12.53 3.18 -40.00
CA GLU A 579 -11.73 3.41 -41.20
C GLU A 579 -10.55 4.33 -40.88
N LEU A 580 -9.33 3.86 -41.16
CA LEU A 580 -8.08 4.64 -41.05
C LEU A 580 -7.51 4.88 -42.44
N THR A 581 -7.15 6.13 -42.73
CA THR A 581 -6.53 6.54 -44.01
C THR A 581 -5.20 7.23 -43.74
N GLY A 582 -4.19 6.96 -44.58
CA GLY A 582 -2.88 7.59 -44.44
C GLY A 582 -2.07 7.59 -45.72
N ARG A 583 -0.88 8.19 -45.66
CA ARG A 583 0.05 8.34 -46.79
C ARG A 583 1.44 7.76 -46.49
N PHE A 584 2.10 7.30 -47.54
CA PHE A 584 3.49 6.86 -47.51
C PHE A 584 4.43 8.03 -47.84
N VAL A 585 5.56 8.12 -47.13
CA VAL A 585 6.59 9.15 -47.33
C VAL A 585 7.87 8.49 -47.85
N PRO A 586 8.21 8.63 -49.15
CA PRO A 586 9.38 7.99 -49.73
C PRO A 586 10.72 8.46 -49.13
N PRO A 587 11.75 7.60 -49.07
CA PRO A 587 11.71 6.18 -49.41
C PRO A 587 11.03 5.34 -48.32
N VAL A 588 10.16 4.42 -48.72
CA VAL A 588 9.60 3.41 -47.80
C VAL A 588 10.51 2.17 -47.85
N PRO A 589 11.01 1.65 -46.72
CA PRO A 589 11.94 0.52 -46.71
C PRO A 589 11.37 -0.75 -47.37
N ALA A 590 10.12 -1.06 -47.08
CA ALA A 590 9.36 -2.19 -47.63
C ALA A 590 7.86 -1.82 -47.67
N GLN A 591 7.13 -2.29 -48.68
CA GLN A 591 5.72 -1.97 -48.84
C GLN A 591 4.87 -2.73 -47.82
N PRO A 592 4.12 -2.05 -46.93
CA PRO A 592 3.26 -2.75 -45.99
C PRO A 592 1.96 -3.21 -46.66
N HIS A 593 1.53 -4.43 -46.34
CA HIS A 593 0.30 -5.05 -46.88
C HIS A 593 -0.73 -5.37 -45.79
N ARG A 594 -0.33 -5.30 -44.50
CA ARG A 594 -1.21 -5.57 -43.37
C ARG A 594 -1.09 -4.53 -42.26
N LEU A 595 -2.21 -4.25 -41.61
CA LEU A 595 -2.29 -3.57 -40.33
C LEU A 595 -2.22 -4.64 -39.24
N ARG A 596 -1.28 -4.52 -38.30
CA ARG A 596 -1.23 -5.31 -37.07
C ARG A 596 -1.62 -4.44 -35.88
N LEU A 597 -2.57 -4.92 -35.09
CA LEU A 597 -3.00 -4.31 -33.83
C LEU A 597 -2.60 -5.22 -32.67
N VAL A 598 -1.81 -4.71 -31.72
CA VAL A 598 -1.34 -5.48 -30.56
C VAL A 598 -1.88 -4.87 -29.27
N ARG A 599 -2.71 -5.63 -28.53
CA ARG A 599 -3.24 -5.20 -27.23
C ARG A 599 -2.12 -5.16 -26.21
N LEU A 600 -1.90 -4.00 -25.60
CA LEU A 600 -0.82 -3.82 -24.63
C LEU A 600 -1.10 -4.59 -23.33
N PRO A 601 -0.12 -5.34 -22.78
CA PRO A 601 1.30 -5.33 -23.14
C PRO A 601 1.75 -6.42 -24.13
N GLY A 602 0.85 -7.09 -24.85
CA GLY A 602 1.15 -8.13 -25.84
C GLY A 602 0.23 -9.36 -25.73
N THR A 603 -0.99 -9.18 -25.24
CA THR A 603 -1.90 -10.29 -24.86
C THR A 603 -2.85 -10.71 -25.97
N SER A 604 -2.95 -9.92 -27.04
CA SER A 604 -3.81 -10.23 -28.19
C SER A 604 -3.31 -9.48 -29.42
N GLU A 605 -3.42 -10.12 -30.58
CA GLU A 605 -3.02 -9.56 -31.87
C GLU A 605 -4.16 -9.69 -32.90
N LEU A 606 -4.36 -8.67 -33.72
CA LEU A 606 -5.30 -8.65 -34.84
C LEU A 606 -4.59 -8.19 -36.11
N GLU A 607 -4.92 -8.82 -37.23
CA GLU A 607 -4.40 -8.44 -38.54
C GLU A 607 -5.53 -8.11 -39.51
N TYR A 608 -5.36 -7.03 -40.28
CA TYR A 608 -6.28 -6.62 -41.33
C TYR A 608 -5.52 -6.30 -42.62
N PRO A 609 -6.06 -6.65 -43.79
CA PRO A 609 -5.44 -6.30 -45.06
C PRO A 609 -5.46 -4.78 -45.29
N LEU A 610 -4.34 -4.22 -45.77
CA LEU A 610 -4.26 -2.82 -46.20
C LEU A 610 -4.67 -2.70 -47.66
N HIS A 611 -5.61 -1.80 -47.96
CA HIS A 611 -5.82 -1.32 -49.32
C HIS A 611 -4.79 -0.23 -49.60
N THR A 612 -3.79 -0.53 -50.42
CA THR A 612 -2.70 0.39 -50.75
C THR A 612 -2.87 0.99 -52.14
N SER A 613 -2.39 2.22 -52.30
CA SER A 613 -2.15 2.91 -53.56
C SER A 613 -0.68 3.36 -53.60
N ASP A 614 -0.21 3.87 -54.74
CA ASP A 614 1.19 4.31 -54.89
C ASP A 614 1.62 5.35 -53.83
N THR A 615 0.68 6.12 -53.27
CA THR A 615 0.96 7.22 -52.33
C THR A 615 0.37 7.04 -50.93
N GLY A 616 -0.44 6.02 -50.68
CA GLY A 616 -1.11 5.88 -49.38
C GLY A 616 -1.87 4.58 -49.14
N PHE A 617 -2.58 4.53 -48.02
CA PHE A 617 -3.29 3.34 -47.55
C PHE A 617 -4.66 3.66 -46.96
N THR A 618 -5.53 2.65 -46.96
CA THR A 618 -6.81 2.63 -46.24
C THR A 618 -7.00 1.25 -45.62
N VAL A 619 -7.52 1.21 -44.40
CA VAL A 619 -7.85 -0.02 -43.68
C VAL A 619 -9.13 0.17 -42.88
N ARG A 620 -9.94 -0.88 -42.81
CA ARG A 620 -11.16 -0.94 -42.01
C ARG A 620 -11.01 -1.98 -40.93
N VAL A 621 -11.33 -1.59 -39.71
CA VAL A 621 -11.23 -2.42 -38.50
C VAL A 621 -12.62 -2.52 -37.88
N PRO A 622 -13.23 -3.70 -37.80
CA PRO A 622 -14.50 -3.88 -37.10
C PRO A 622 -14.36 -3.48 -35.63
N ALA A 623 -15.24 -2.60 -35.16
CA ALA A 623 -15.22 -2.12 -33.79
C ALA A 623 -15.32 -3.25 -32.76
N LEU A 624 -16.17 -4.23 -33.07
CA LEU A 624 -16.46 -5.36 -32.19
C LEU A 624 -15.22 -6.24 -31.95
N ASP A 625 -14.29 -6.33 -32.90
CA ASP A 625 -13.07 -7.13 -32.74
C ASP A 625 -12.15 -6.57 -31.65
N LEU A 626 -12.14 -5.24 -31.49
CA LEU A 626 -11.37 -4.56 -30.45
C LEU A 626 -12.10 -4.60 -29.11
N LEU A 627 -13.42 -4.37 -29.12
CA LEU A 627 -14.25 -4.29 -27.92
C LEU A 627 -14.47 -5.64 -27.24
N SER A 628 -14.65 -6.72 -28.02
CA SER A 628 -14.78 -8.09 -27.48
C SER A 628 -13.49 -8.60 -26.82
N ARG A 629 -12.37 -7.93 -27.08
CA ARG A 629 -11.04 -8.23 -26.53
C ARG A 629 -10.56 -7.18 -25.53
N ALA A 630 -11.44 -6.31 -25.05
CA ALA A 630 -11.11 -5.37 -23.98
C ALA A 630 -11.13 -6.09 -22.62
N VAL A 631 -10.03 -6.06 -21.88
CA VAL A 631 -9.96 -6.67 -20.54
C VAL A 631 -10.18 -5.59 -19.48
N SER A 632 -11.10 -5.83 -18.54
CA SER A 632 -11.24 -5.03 -17.32
C SER A 632 -11.48 -5.94 -16.12
N GLU A 633 -10.46 -6.08 -15.26
CA GLU A 633 -10.46 -7.04 -14.15
C GLU A 633 -10.00 -6.41 -12.84
N GLY A 634 -10.35 -7.04 -11.71
CA GLY A 634 -9.95 -6.61 -10.37
C GLY A 634 -10.50 -5.24 -9.99
N ASN A 635 -11.79 -5.01 -10.24
CA ASN A 635 -12.49 -3.72 -10.06
C ASN A 635 -11.85 -2.58 -10.87
N GLY A 636 -11.50 -2.88 -12.13
CA GLY A 636 -10.91 -1.92 -13.06
C GLY A 636 -9.47 -1.53 -12.73
N ALA A 637 -8.79 -2.29 -11.86
CA ALA A 637 -7.37 -2.09 -11.56
C ALA A 637 -6.45 -2.63 -12.67
N LEU A 638 -6.89 -3.69 -13.36
CA LEU A 638 -6.28 -4.16 -14.60
C LEU A 638 -7.18 -3.77 -15.76
N ARG A 639 -6.68 -2.92 -16.67
CA ARG A 639 -7.38 -2.55 -17.90
C ARG A 639 -6.46 -2.70 -19.08
N GLN A 640 -6.85 -3.50 -20.06
CA GLN A 640 -6.15 -3.68 -21.33
C GLN A 640 -7.10 -3.33 -22.46
N GLU A 641 -7.27 -2.04 -22.66
CA GLU A 641 -8.12 -1.48 -23.71
C GLU A 641 -7.27 -0.84 -24.82
N GLN A 642 -5.95 -0.74 -24.61
CA GLN A 642 -5.04 -0.02 -25.51
C GLN A 642 -4.40 -0.95 -26.53
N TRP A 643 -4.40 -0.51 -27.79
CA TRP A 643 -3.85 -1.23 -28.93
C TRP A 643 -2.74 -0.41 -29.59
N ARG A 644 -1.58 -1.02 -29.73
CA ARG A 644 -0.49 -0.50 -30.56
C ARG A 644 -0.82 -0.76 -32.02
N VAL A 645 -0.56 0.24 -32.87
CA VAL A 645 -0.84 0.18 -34.31
C VAL A 645 0.46 0.10 -35.10
N GLU A 646 0.59 -0.94 -35.92
CA GLU A 646 1.79 -1.23 -36.71
C GLU A 646 1.41 -1.59 -38.15
N LEU A 647 2.10 -1.04 -39.16
CA LEU A 647 1.97 -1.53 -40.54
C LEU A 647 3.09 -2.52 -40.84
N CYS A 648 2.74 -3.70 -41.33
CA CYS A 648 3.67 -4.80 -41.56
C CYS A 648 3.83 -5.07 -43.06
N ALA A 649 5.08 -5.19 -43.50
CA ALA A 649 5.45 -5.72 -44.81
C ALA A 649 5.70 -7.23 -44.76
N ASP A 650 5.70 -7.89 -45.92
CA ASP A 650 5.87 -9.34 -46.01
C ASP A 650 7.28 -9.82 -45.60
N ASP A 651 8.27 -8.92 -45.59
CA ASP A 651 9.63 -9.20 -45.13
C ASP A 651 9.81 -9.05 -43.60
N GLY A 652 8.72 -8.79 -42.88
CA GLY A 652 8.71 -8.57 -41.44
C GLY A 652 9.05 -7.14 -41.01
N THR A 653 9.27 -6.21 -41.95
CA THR A 653 9.47 -4.80 -41.62
C THR A 653 8.19 -4.22 -40.99
N VAL A 654 8.36 -3.61 -39.82
CA VAL A 654 7.29 -2.91 -39.09
C VAL A 654 7.49 -1.40 -39.24
N LEU A 655 6.45 -0.72 -39.70
CA LEU A 655 6.43 0.73 -39.87
C LEU A 655 5.43 1.35 -38.87
N PRO A 656 5.89 2.16 -37.91
CA PRO A 656 4.99 2.87 -37.01
C PRO A 656 4.24 3.98 -37.75
N VAL A 657 2.97 4.20 -37.37
CA VAL A 657 2.12 5.25 -37.97
C VAL A 657 2.23 6.53 -37.15
N VAL A 658 2.68 7.63 -37.75
CA VAL A 658 2.76 8.94 -37.09
C VAL A 658 1.46 9.72 -37.30
N VAL A 659 0.93 10.27 -36.21
CA VAL A 659 -0.27 11.14 -36.25
C VAL A 659 0.19 12.60 -36.32
N PRO A 660 -0.14 13.35 -37.39
CA PRO A 660 0.17 14.78 -37.50
C PRO A 660 -0.42 15.59 -36.37
N ASP A 661 0.23 16.69 -35.96
CA ASP A 661 -0.23 17.49 -34.82
C ASP A 661 -1.61 18.13 -35.04
N ASP A 662 -1.90 18.47 -36.29
CA ASP A 662 -3.12 19.11 -36.80
C ASP A 662 -4.29 18.15 -37.08
N LEU A 663 -4.09 16.84 -36.99
CA LEU A 663 -5.17 15.88 -37.16
C LEU A 663 -6.00 15.78 -35.86
N PRO A 664 -7.31 16.11 -35.89
CA PRO A 664 -8.18 16.00 -34.72
C PRO A 664 -8.26 14.55 -34.21
N LEU A 665 -8.21 14.36 -32.89
CA LEU A 665 -8.45 13.07 -32.25
C LEU A 665 -9.93 12.96 -31.86
N ALA A 666 -10.49 11.75 -31.85
CA ALA A 666 -11.88 11.54 -31.42
C ALA A 666 -12.09 10.16 -30.79
N ALA A 667 -13.06 10.11 -29.88
CA ALA A 667 -13.69 8.88 -29.41
C ALA A 667 -15.04 8.71 -30.10
N HIS A 668 -15.29 7.51 -30.61
CA HIS A 668 -16.49 7.17 -31.37
C HIS A 668 -17.34 6.19 -30.57
N PRO A 669 -18.64 6.45 -30.32
CA PRO A 669 -19.51 5.53 -29.62
C PRO A 669 -19.59 4.16 -30.31
N ALA A 670 -19.57 3.08 -29.52
CA ALA A 670 -19.72 1.71 -30.01
C ALA A 670 -21.17 1.34 -30.39
N GLY A 671 -22.15 2.21 -30.08
CA GLY A 671 -23.57 2.01 -30.36
C GLY A 671 -24.38 1.37 -29.23
N ASP A 672 -23.73 0.93 -28.14
CA ASP A 672 -24.38 0.31 -26.96
C ASP A 672 -24.54 1.27 -25.76
N GLY A 673 -24.24 2.56 -25.97
CA GLY A 673 -24.44 3.63 -25.00
C GLY A 673 -23.34 3.77 -23.92
N HIS A 674 -22.41 2.82 -23.80
CA HIS A 674 -21.44 2.80 -22.69
C HIS A 674 -20.00 2.43 -23.10
N ARG A 675 -19.76 1.91 -24.30
CA ARG A 675 -18.41 1.65 -24.84
C ARG A 675 -18.06 2.57 -26.00
N GLU A 676 -16.77 2.75 -26.26
CA GLU A 676 -16.25 3.59 -27.34
C GLU A 676 -14.96 3.05 -27.96
N ILE A 677 -14.63 3.59 -29.13
CA ILE A 677 -13.32 3.44 -29.78
C ILE A 677 -12.68 4.82 -29.94
N ALA A 678 -11.56 5.01 -29.26
CA ALA A 678 -10.79 6.25 -29.32
C ALA A 678 -9.55 6.11 -30.21
N VAL A 679 -9.39 7.05 -31.14
CA VAL A 679 -8.17 7.25 -31.91
C VAL A 679 -7.30 8.23 -31.14
N GLN A 680 -6.13 7.79 -30.71
CA GLN A 680 -5.25 8.53 -29.81
C GLN A 680 -3.86 8.73 -30.40
N ARG A 681 -3.17 9.78 -29.93
CA ARG A 681 -1.76 10.03 -30.18
C ARG A 681 -0.95 9.73 -28.93
N THR A 682 0.12 8.95 -29.05
CA THR A 682 1.06 8.71 -27.94
C THR A 682 1.91 9.96 -27.66
N SER A 683 2.60 10.01 -26.51
CA SER A 683 3.54 11.09 -26.18
C SER A 683 4.68 11.26 -27.20
N THR A 684 5.01 10.21 -27.97
CA THR A 684 6.03 10.23 -29.03
C THR A 684 5.47 10.59 -30.42
N GLY A 685 4.14 10.78 -30.54
CA GLY A 685 3.48 11.16 -31.79
C GLY A 685 2.95 9.99 -32.63
N HIS A 686 2.93 8.77 -32.08
CA HIS A 686 2.48 7.57 -32.79
C HIS A 686 0.99 7.31 -32.59
N LEU A 687 0.38 6.60 -33.54
CA LEU A 687 -1.01 6.17 -33.47
C LEU A 687 -1.21 5.08 -32.41
N ARG A 688 -2.23 5.26 -31.58
CA ARG A 688 -2.73 4.28 -30.62
C ARG A 688 -4.25 4.21 -30.72
N LEU A 689 -4.84 3.04 -30.60
CA LEU A 689 -6.29 2.89 -30.44
C LEU A 689 -6.60 2.53 -28.99
N ARG A 690 -7.74 2.98 -28.47
CA ARG A 690 -8.36 2.45 -27.26
C ARG A 690 -9.75 1.96 -27.58
N ALA A 691 -10.12 0.78 -27.09
CA ALA A 691 -11.47 0.23 -27.21
C ALA A 691 -11.89 -0.37 -25.87
N GLY A 692 -13.00 0.10 -25.30
CA GLY A 692 -13.49 -0.33 -23.99
C GLY A 692 -14.59 0.57 -23.46
N SER A 693 -14.77 0.62 -22.14
CA SER A 693 -15.72 1.55 -21.50
C SER A 693 -15.41 2.99 -21.90
N ALA A 694 -16.47 3.76 -22.17
CA ALA A 694 -16.35 5.16 -22.50
C ALA A 694 -15.77 5.95 -21.32
N ARG A 695 -14.91 6.94 -21.61
CA ARG A 695 -14.19 7.71 -20.58
C ARG A 695 -14.39 9.21 -20.77
N PRO A 696 -14.54 9.98 -19.68
CA PRO A 696 -14.45 11.44 -19.76
C PRO A 696 -13.02 11.83 -20.18
N VAL A 697 -12.90 12.55 -21.29
CA VAL A 697 -11.63 13.09 -21.80
C VAL A 697 -11.59 14.59 -21.56
N LEU A 698 -10.65 15.04 -20.73
CA LEU A 698 -10.45 16.45 -20.41
C LEU A 698 -9.67 17.14 -21.53
N HIS A 699 -10.26 18.17 -22.14
CA HIS A 699 -9.62 19.03 -23.15
C HIS A 699 -9.39 20.46 -22.66
N GLY A 700 -9.88 20.81 -21.46
CA GLY A 700 -9.58 22.08 -20.81
C GLY A 700 -9.52 21.93 -19.30
N VAL A 701 -8.50 22.54 -18.70
CA VAL A 701 -8.31 22.58 -17.26
C VAL A 701 -7.84 24.00 -16.92
N SER A 702 -8.44 24.62 -15.91
CA SER A 702 -8.03 25.96 -15.48
C SER A 702 -8.40 26.22 -14.03
N TRP A 703 -7.82 27.26 -13.44
CA TRP A 703 -8.17 27.72 -12.09
C TRP A 703 -8.94 29.04 -12.17
N GLU A 704 -10.15 29.06 -11.60
CA GLU A 704 -10.94 30.26 -11.36
C GLU A 704 -10.93 30.58 -9.85
N GLY A 705 -9.97 31.40 -9.41
CA GLY A 705 -9.74 31.65 -7.99
C GLY A 705 -9.31 30.36 -7.28
N ARG A 706 -10.13 29.86 -6.32
CA ARG A 706 -9.90 28.61 -5.58
C ARG A 706 -10.58 27.38 -6.21
N ARG A 707 -11.27 27.56 -7.33
CA ARG A 707 -12.01 26.49 -8.02
C ARG A 707 -11.22 25.98 -9.23
N LEU A 708 -11.03 24.68 -9.30
CA LEU A 708 -10.58 23.97 -10.50
C LEU A 708 -11.77 23.79 -11.43
N VAL A 709 -11.63 24.29 -12.66
CA VAL A 709 -12.61 24.15 -13.74
C VAL A 709 -12.12 23.11 -14.72
N LEU A 710 -12.93 22.09 -14.94
CA LEU A 710 -12.67 21.00 -15.86
C LEU A 710 -13.67 21.07 -17.00
N THR A 711 -13.19 21.05 -18.23
CA THR A 711 -14.01 20.89 -19.44
C THR A 711 -13.51 19.68 -20.22
N GLY A 712 -14.45 18.91 -20.76
CA GLY A 712 -14.11 17.70 -21.47
C GLY A 712 -15.24 17.16 -22.32
N ARG A 713 -14.99 16.03 -22.97
CA ARG A 713 -15.97 15.26 -23.72
C ARG A 713 -16.23 13.92 -23.07
N TYR A 714 -17.47 13.47 -23.11
CA TYR A 714 -17.89 12.15 -22.70
C TYR A 714 -18.91 11.61 -23.72
N ALA A 715 -18.45 10.69 -24.56
CA ALA A 715 -19.22 10.17 -25.71
C ALA A 715 -20.33 9.17 -25.31
N ALA A 716 -20.36 8.72 -24.06
CA ALA A 716 -21.38 7.79 -23.57
C ALA A 716 -22.73 8.49 -23.40
N ALA A 717 -23.81 7.76 -23.65
CA ALA A 717 -25.16 8.23 -23.34
C ALA A 717 -25.50 8.13 -21.85
N LEU A 718 -24.80 7.27 -21.10
CA LEU A 718 -24.98 7.11 -19.67
C LEU A 718 -24.61 8.39 -18.90
N ASP A 719 -25.32 8.63 -17.80
CA ASP A 719 -24.93 9.64 -16.82
C ASP A 719 -23.69 9.21 -16.05
N ALA A 720 -22.87 10.20 -15.68
CA ALA A 720 -21.64 9.99 -14.94
C ALA A 720 -21.38 11.16 -13.99
N GLU A 721 -20.78 10.85 -12.84
CA GLU A 721 -20.28 11.83 -11.89
C GLU A 721 -18.76 11.75 -11.81
N LEU A 722 -18.05 12.88 -11.73
CA LEU A 722 -16.60 12.84 -11.52
C LEU A 722 -16.30 12.40 -10.08
N VAL A 723 -15.31 11.52 -9.95
CA VAL A 723 -14.83 11.01 -8.65
C VAL A 723 -13.39 11.43 -8.47
N LEU A 724 -13.09 12.05 -7.34
CA LEU A 724 -11.73 12.31 -6.89
C LEU A 724 -11.37 11.35 -5.76
N LYS A 725 -10.52 10.35 -6.06
CA LYS A 725 -10.19 9.24 -5.16
C LYS A 725 -8.77 9.36 -4.62
N ALA A 726 -8.62 9.39 -3.29
CA ALA A 726 -7.32 9.49 -2.66
C ALA A 726 -6.48 8.22 -2.90
N ARG A 727 -5.20 8.40 -3.22
CA ARG A 727 -4.29 7.28 -3.43
C ARG A 727 -3.86 6.68 -2.09
N GLY A 728 -4.26 5.43 -1.85
CA GLY A 728 -3.77 4.62 -0.74
C GLY A 728 -4.53 4.79 0.57
N ARG A 729 -5.71 5.40 0.55
CA ARG A 729 -6.72 5.40 1.60
C ARG A 729 -8.11 5.42 0.95
N ASP A 730 -9.11 4.96 1.65
CA ASP A 730 -10.48 4.93 1.15
C ASP A 730 -11.17 6.26 1.43
N GLU A 731 -10.89 7.24 0.57
CA GLU A 731 -11.48 8.57 0.59
C GLU A 731 -11.81 8.95 -0.85
N GLN A 732 -13.06 9.30 -1.09
CA GLN A 732 -13.59 9.67 -2.40
C GLN A 732 -14.45 10.91 -2.25
N HIS A 733 -14.38 11.79 -3.24
CA HIS A 733 -15.21 12.99 -3.32
C HIS A 733 -15.90 13.02 -4.68
N LEU A 734 -17.23 13.17 -4.68
CA LEU A 734 -18.08 13.17 -5.87
C LEU A 734 -18.38 14.60 -6.31
N PHE A 735 -18.36 14.84 -7.63
CA PHE A 735 -18.65 16.15 -8.22
C PHE A 735 -19.58 15.98 -9.43
N PRO A 736 -20.68 16.74 -9.49
CA PRO A 736 -21.60 16.67 -10.62
C PRO A 736 -20.93 17.16 -11.91
N MET A 737 -21.34 16.57 -13.02
CA MET A 737 -20.97 16.98 -14.37
C MET A 737 -22.15 17.72 -15.01
N GLU A 738 -21.97 19.00 -15.36
CA GLU A 738 -22.92 19.74 -16.18
C GLU A 738 -22.67 19.38 -17.65
N ARG A 739 -23.65 18.78 -18.34
CA ARG A 739 -23.49 18.26 -19.71
C ARG A 739 -24.35 19.01 -20.73
N ASP A 740 -23.78 19.21 -21.92
CA ASP A 740 -24.47 19.65 -23.14
C ASP A 740 -24.07 18.72 -24.31
N GLY A 741 -24.90 17.71 -24.59
CA GLY A 741 -24.55 16.63 -25.49
C GLY A 741 -23.35 15.82 -24.99
N GLU A 742 -22.30 15.74 -25.80
CA GLU A 742 -21.05 15.07 -25.43
C GLU A 742 -20.10 15.96 -24.64
N GLU A 743 -20.30 17.29 -24.62
CA GLU A 743 -19.47 18.21 -23.87
C GLU A 743 -19.89 18.26 -22.41
N PHE A 744 -18.93 18.37 -21.51
CA PHE A 744 -19.20 18.54 -20.08
C PHE A 744 -18.31 19.61 -19.45
N ARG A 745 -18.83 20.19 -18.36
CA ARG A 745 -18.12 21.07 -17.45
C ARG A 745 -18.30 20.59 -16.01
N ALA A 746 -17.24 20.67 -15.21
CA ALA A 746 -17.29 20.35 -13.79
C ALA A 746 -16.44 21.33 -12.97
N PHE A 747 -16.84 21.52 -11.71
CA PHE A 747 -16.21 22.45 -10.79
C PHE A 747 -15.79 21.74 -9.51
N LEU A 748 -14.55 21.96 -9.09
CA LEU A 748 -14.00 21.39 -7.87
C LEU A 748 -13.37 22.52 -7.03
N ALA A 749 -13.73 22.63 -5.75
CA ALA A 749 -13.07 23.54 -4.81
C ALA A 749 -12.22 22.72 -3.83
N PRO A 750 -10.99 22.31 -4.21
CA PRO A 750 -10.23 21.37 -3.39
C PRO A 750 -9.73 21.97 -2.07
N ALA A 751 -9.80 23.31 -1.95
CA ALA A 751 -9.44 24.02 -0.74
C ALA A 751 -10.64 24.25 0.21
N ASP A 752 -11.87 23.98 -0.27
CA ASP A 752 -13.12 24.32 0.41
C ASP A 752 -14.13 23.16 0.29
N VAL A 753 -13.75 21.97 0.75
CA VAL A 753 -14.55 20.74 0.66
C VAL A 753 -15.48 20.62 1.88
N PRO A 754 -16.81 20.48 1.68
CA PRO A 754 -17.74 20.21 2.77
C PRO A 754 -17.47 18.84 3.42
N THR A 755 -17.36 18.80 4.74
CA THR A 755 -17.17 17.56 5.50
C THR A 755 -18.06 17.53 6.76
N LEU A 756 -18.18 16.36 7.39
CA LEU A 756 -18.78 16.24 8.73
C LEU A 756 -18.02 17.04 9.81
N SER A 757 -16.82 17.54 9.52
CA SER A 757 -16.02 18.41 10.40
C SER A 757 -16.06 19.89 10.02
N GLY A 758 -16.83 20.28 9.00
CA GLY A 758 -16.91 21.66 8.49
C GLY A 758 -16.36 21.76 7.07
N THR A 759 -16.16 22.97 6.56
CA THR A 759 -15.54 23.18 5.25
C THR A 759 -14.02 23.18 5.41
N LEU A 760 -13.36 22.15 4.88
CA LEU A 760 -11.92 21.94 5.02
C LEU A 760 -11.24 21.78 3.67
N SER A 761 -9.96 22.13 3.61
CA SER A 761 -9.10 21.75 2.49
C SER A 761 -8.97 20.23 2.42
N LEU A 762 -8.90 19.68 1.21
CA LEU A 762 -8.46 18.31 0.99
C LEU A 762 -7.13 18.07 1.75
N PRO A 763 -6.98 16.92 2.44
CA PRO A 763 -5.72 16.58 3.08
C PRO A 763 -4.57 16.45 2.06
N ALA A 764 -3.34 16.61 2.52
CA ALA A 764 -2.15 16.44 1.70
C ALA A 764 -2.08 15.01 1.14
N GLY A 765 -1.88 14.89 -0.17
CA GLY A 765 -1.93 13.59 -0.84
C GLY A 765 -1.99 13.70 -2.35
N THR A 766 -2.13 12.55 -3.00
CA THR A 766 -2.39 12.46 -4.44
C THR A 766 -3.76 11.86 -4.63
N TYR A 767 -4.59 12.51 -5.42
CA TYR A 767 -5.94 12.07 -5.72
C TYR A 767 -6.05 11.80 -7.22
N ARG A 768 -6.62 10.66 -7.58
CA ARG A 768 -6.89 10.30 -8.97
C ARG A 768 -8.29 10.77 -9.33
N LEU A 769 -8.42 11.37 -10.51
CA LEU A 769 -9.71 11.73 -11.06
C LEU A 769 -10.22 10.58 -11.96
N GLY A 770 -11.48 10.22 -11.77
CA GLY A 770 -12.23 9.25 -12.58
C GLY A 770 -13.67 9.72 -12.73
N ALA A 771 -14.52 8.82 -13.21
CA ALA A 771 -15.96 8.98 -13.18
C ALA A 771 -16.65 7.72 -12.68
N ARG A 772 -17.75 7.89 -11.98
CA ARG A 772 -18.66 6.84 -11.53
C ARG A 772 -19.77 6.72 -12.55
N VAL A 773 -19.97 5.53 -13.08
CA VAL A 773 -20.95 5.24 -14.13
C VAL A 773 -21.90 4.17 -13.63
N ARG A 774 -23.19 4.36 -13.88
CA ARG A 774 -24.25 3.41 -13.51
C ARG A 774 -25.00 2.94 -14.76
N PRO A 775 -24.60 1.82 -15.38
CA PRO A 775 -25.36 1.22 -16.47
C PRO A 775 -26.70 0.68 -15.95
N ALA A 776 -27.72 0.66 -16.81
CA ALA A 776 -29.04 0.14 -16.43
C ALA A 776 -28.99 -1.37 -16.17
N GLY A 777 -29.30 -1.79 -14.93
CA GLY A 777 -29.33 -3.20 -14.55
C GLY A 777 -27.97 -3.82 -14.21
N GLU A 778 -26.89 -3.04 -14.19
CA GLU A 778 -25.55 -3.47 -13.78
C GLU A 778 -25.10 -2.75 -12.50
N GLU A 779 -24.10 -3.30 -11.83
CA GLU A 779 -23.46 -2.63 -10.70
C GLU A 779 -22.72 -1.36 -11.15
N GLU A 780 -22.73 -0.37 -10.25
CA GLU A 780 -21.95 0.86 -10.40
C GLU A 780 -20.46 0.55 -10.54
N HIS A 781 -19.81 1.12 -11.55
CA HIS A 781 -18.38 0.94 -11.75
C HIS A 781 -17.67 2.25 -12.07
N GLU A 782 -16.41 2.35 -11.62
CA GLU A 782 -15.57 3.52 -11.87
C GLU A 782 -14.85 3.39 -13.22
N VAL A 783 -14.89 4.43 -14.04
CA VAL A 783 -14.03 4.60 -15.22
C VAL A 783 -12.95 5.66 -14.96
N THR A 784 -11.74 5.45 -15.47
CA THR A 784 -10.67 6.44 -15.34
C THR A 784 -10.94 7.61 -16.30
N ALA A 785 -10.79 8.85 -15.84
CA ALA A 785 -10.79 10.01 -16.72
C ALA A 785 -9.47 10.08 -17.50
N GLU A 786 -9.47 10.65 -18.69
CA GLU A 786 -8.27 10.81 -19.54
C GLU A 786 -7.97 12.28 -19.78
N LEU A 787 -6.72 12.59 -20.11
CA LEU A 787 -6.29 13.90 -20.55
C LEU A 787 -6.08 13.91 -22.06
N ASP A 788 -6.60 14.93 -22.73
CA ASP A 788 -6.24 15.22 -24.11
C ASP A 788 -4.72 15.54 -24.20
N PRO A 789 -4.00 15.04 -25.22
CA PRO A 789 -2.57 15.28 -25.37
C PRO A 789 -2.16 16.77 -25.35
N ASP A 790 -3.02 17.68 -25.80
CA ASP A 790 -2.72 19.12 -25.79
C ASP A 790 -2.76 19.68 -24.37
N VAL A 791 -3.73 19.26 -23.54
CA VAL A 791 -3.78 19.61 -22.11
C VAL A 791 -2.54 19.11 -21.38
N VAL A 792 -2.08 17.88 -21.68
CA VAL A 792 -0.88 17.31 -21.03
C VAL A 792 0.34 18.21 -21.21
N ARG A 793 0.46 18.94 -22.34
CA ARG A 793 1.58 19.85 -22.62
C ARG A 793 1.54 21.13 -21.76
N GLU A 794 0.37 21.48 -21.23
CA GLU A 794 0.16 22.65 -20.36
C GLU A 794 0.32 22.32 -18.86
N LEU A 795 0.36 21.03 -18.52
CA LEU A 795 0.53 20.56 -17.14
C LEU A 795 2.00 20.60 -16.68
N PRO A 796 2.24 20.74 -15.36
CA PRO A 796 1.25 20.88 -14.29
C PRO A 796 0.69 22.30 -14.20
N MET A 797 -0.57 22.41 -13.76
CA MET A 797 -1.17 23.69 -13.39
C MET A 797 -1.33 23.79 -11.89
N THR A 798 -0.85 24.90 -11.34
CA THR A 798 -0.79 25.11 -9.89
C THR A 798 -1.72 26.23 -9.43
N MET A 799 -2.34 26.02 -8.27
CA MET A 799 -3.02 27.05 -7.51
C MET A 799 -2.44 27.06 -6.09
N GLU A 800 -2.13 28.24 -5.60
CA GLU A 800 -1.52 28.43 -4.29
C GLU A 800 -2.48 29.16 -3.35
N THR A 801 -2.54 28.69 -2.12
CA THR A 801 -3.26 29.31 -1.02
C THR A 801 -2.26 29.70 0.08
N ALA A 802 -2.71 30.42 1.10
CA ALA A 802 -1.87 30.70 2.26
C ALA A 802 -1.47 29.40 2.99
N GLU A 803 -2.31 28.36 2.90
CA GLU A 803 -2.11 27.09 3.58
C GLU A 803 -1.20 26.14 2.79
N ARG A 804 -1.47 25.93 1.49
CA ARG A 804 -0.79 24.91 0.67
C ARG A 804 -0.88 25.17 -0.84
N VAL A 805 -0.13 24.38 -1.59
CA VAL A 805 -0.12 24.35 -3.06
C VAL A 805 -0.94 23.16 -3.56
N TYR A 806 -1.74 23.37 -4.59
CA TYR A 806 -2.51 22.36 -5.30
C TYR A 806 -1.98 22.28 -6.73
N GLU A 807 -1.65 21.08 -7.19
CA GLU A 807 -1.08 20.84 -8.51
C GLU A 807 -1.94 19.83 -9.25
N PHE A 808 -2.61 20.28 -10.30
CA PHE A 808 -3.25 19.36 -11.24
C PHE A 808 -2.21 18.91 -12.26
N ALA A 809 -2.04 17.59 -12.39
CA ALA A 809 -0.97 16.97 -13.17
C ALA A 809 -1.42 15.63 -13.76
N ASP A 810 -0.58 15.01 -14.56
CA ASP A 810 -0.77 13.64 -15.02
C ASP A 810 0.10 12.63 -14.22
N SER A 811 -0.32 11.37 -14.15
CA SER A 811 0.42 10.30 -13.45
C SER A 811 1.25 9.38 -14.37
N GLY A 812 1.64 9.83 -15.56
CA GLY A 812 2.46 9.08 -16.52
C GLY A 812 1.70 8.11 -17.45
N PHE A 813 0.37 7.99 -17.32
CA PHE A 813 -0.50 7.11 -18.12
C PHE A 813 -1.80 7.81 -18.55
N ASP A 814 -1.70 9.10 -18.89
CA ASP A 814 -2.83 9.97 -19.29
C ASP A 814 -3.92 10.10 -18.21
N THR A 815 -3.61 9.68 -16.99
CA THR A 815 -4.53 9.70 -15.86
C THR A 815 -4.38 11.04 -15.11
N PRO A 816 -5.44 11.86 -15.04
CA PRO A 816 -5.46 13.10 -14.29
C PRO A 816 -5.34 12.84 -12.78
N VAL A 817 -4.47 13.61 -12.14
CA VAL A 817 -4.29 13.60 -10.70
C VAL A 817 -4.25 15.01 -10.13
N LEU A 818 -4.88 15.19 -8.97
CA LEU A 818 -4.70 16.36 -8.14
C LEU A 818 -3.71 16.02 -7.01
N LYS A 819 -2.58 16.72 -6.97
CA LYS A 819 -1.63 16.64 -5.85
C LYS A 819 -1.89 17.81 -4.92
N VAL A 820 -2.21 17.49 -3.68
CA VAL A 820 -2.42 18.48 -2.61
C VAL A 820 -1.18 18.49 -1.74
N GLY A 821 -0.53 19.66 -1.66
CA GLY A 821 0.68 19.88 -0.86
C GLY A 821 0.39 19.85 0.65
N SER A 822 1.45 19.71 1.44
CA SER A 822 1.38 19.85 2.90
C SER A 822 1.18 21.31 3.30
N ASP A 823 0.47 21.51 4.42
CA ASP A 823 0.33 22.79 5.11
C ASP A 823 1.62 23.37 5.71
N LEU A 824 2.69 22.56 5.78
CA LEU A 824 4.02 23.01 6.19
C LEU A 824 4.63 23.93 5.13
N ARG A 825 5.32 24.99 5.55
CA ARG A 825 6.10 25.84 4.64
C ARG A 825 7.25 25.04 4.04
N PRO A 826 7.71 25.36 2.83
CA PRO A 826 8.79 24.61 2.19
C PRO A 826 9.99 24.37 3.12
N GLU A 827 10.45 25.38 3.86
CA GLU A 827 11.55 25.36 4.83
C GLU A 827 11.34 24.49 6.07
N GLU A 828 10.12 24.02 6.28
CA GLU A 828 9.74 23.09 7.35
C GLU A 828 9.65 21.65 6.82
N ARG A 829 9.64 21.44 5.49
CA ARG A 829 9.39 20.11 4.89
C ARG A 829 10.61 19.19 4.90
N GLY A 830 10.36 17.93 5.23
CA GLY A 830 11.33 16.83 5.10
C GLY A 830 12.25 16.65 6.29
N THR A 831 12.94 15.51 6.32
CA THR A 831 13.68 15.04 7.51
C THR A 831 14.80 15.99 7.95
N PHE A 832 15.42 16.72 7.02
CA PHE A 832 16.50 17.66 7.34
C PHE A 832 15.98 18.92 8.02
N ALA A 833 14.96 19.58 7.45
CA ALA A 833 14.31 20.75 8.03
C ALA A 833 13.77 20.45 9.43
N GLN A 834 13.02 19.36 9.56
CA GLN A 834 12.50 18.87 10.84
C GLN A 834 13.60 18.60 11.86
N ARG A 835 14.76 18.11 11.41
CA ARG A 835 15.93 17.94 12.28
C ARG A 835 16.52 19.27 12.72
N GLN A 836 16.65 20.26 11.83
CA GLN A 836 17.14 21.59 12.18
C GLN A 836 16.20 22.30 13.15
N LEU A 837 14.88 22.23 12.92
CA LEU A 837 13.88 22.78 13.84
C LEU A 837 13.99 22.14 15.23
N ARG A 838 14.11 20.81 15.29
CA ARG A 838 14.21 20.08 16.58
C ARG A 838 15.54 20.25 17.31
N GLU A 839 16.66 20.16 16.61
CA GLU A 839 18.00 20.07 17.22
C GLU A 839 18.73 21.42 17.30
N VAL A 840 18.24 22.46 16.61
CA VAL A 840 18.86 23.80 16.61
C VAL A 840 17.85 24.86 17.02
N ALA A 841 16.71 24.98 16.33
CA ALA A 841 15.76 26.06 16.59
C ALA A 841 15.06 25.91 17.94
N TYR A 842 14.53 24.72 18.26
CA TYR A 842 13.83 24.45 19.50
C TYR A 842 14.69 24.68 20.75
N PRO A 843 15.96 24.20 20.85
CA PRO A 843 16.84 24.54 21.95
C PRO A 843 17.06 26.05 22.10
N ALA A 844 17.28 26.78 21.00
CA ALA A 844 17.44 28.24 21.03
C ALA A 844 16.16 28.95 21.51
N MET A 845 14.99 28.54 21.00
CA MET A 845 13.69 29.08 21.42
C MET A 845 13.41 28.84 22.91
N ARG A 846 13.93 27.75 23.49
CA ARG A 846 13.83 27.48 24.94
C ARG A 846 14.67 28.41 25.80
N GLU A 847 15.63 29.14 25.24
CA GLU A 847 16.43 30.14 25.97
C GLU A 847 15.76 31.52 25.96
N GLU A 848 14.81 31.76 25.05
CA GLU A 848 14.04 33.01 24.95
C GLU A 848 13.00 33.14 26.07
N ALA A 849 12.36 34.31 26.25
CA ALA A 849 11.34 34.46 27.29
C ALA A 849 10.08 33.62 27.00
N LEU A 850 9.47 33.08 28.07
CA LEU A 850 8.15 32.46 27.99
C LEU A 850 7.12 33.50 27.49
N THR A 851 6.17 33.03 26.71
CA THR A 851 5.03 33.81 26.24
C THR A 851 3.81 33.48 27.09
N GLU A 852 3.10 34.50 27.53
CA GLU A 852 1.75 34.31 28.07
C GLU A 852 0.87 33.69 26.98
N GLY A 853 0.40 32.47 27.22
CA GLY A 853 -0.45 31.77 26.28
C GLY A 853 -0.64 30.29 26.62
N ILE A 854 -1.69 29.71 26.04
CA ILE A 854 -2.01 28.28 26.16
C ILE A 854 -1.90 27.62 24.79
N LEU A 855 -1.15 26.53 24.70
CA LEU A 855 -1.21 25.60 23.56
C LEU A 855 -2.10 24.42 23.92
N PHE A 856 -3.17 24.23 23.15
CA PHE A 856 -4.04 23.08 23.23
C PHE A 856 -3.70 22.04 22.15
N ASP A 857 -3.82 20.76 22.49
CA ASP A 857 -3.63 19.64 21.57
C ASP A 857 -4.62 18.51 21.85
N SER A 858 -5.42 18.16 20.85
CA SER A 858 -6.23 16.94 20.85
C SER A 858 -5.79 15.97 19.75
N TYR A 859 -5.42 14.76 20.16
CA TYR A 859 -4.96 13.65 19.32
C TYR A 859 -3.85 14.01 18.33
N THR A 860 -2.85 14.79 18.78
CA THR A 860 -1.74 15.30 17.96
C THR A 860 -2.25 16.19 16.82
N GLY A 861 -3.10 17.13 17.19
CA GLY A 861 -3.76 18.11 16.34
C GLY A 861 -4.71 17.55 15.29
N ARG A 862 -5.31 16.39 15.53
CA ARG A 862 -6.24 15.76 14.58
C ARG A 862 -7.68 16.20 14.75
N GLN A 863 -8.02 16.77 15.91
CA GLN A 863 -9.39 17.14 16.25
C GLN A 863 -9.42 18.41 17.08
N PHE A 864 -10.57 19.09 17.05
CA PHE A 864 -10.99 20.10 18.01
C PHE A 864 -12.07 19.47 18.88
N SER A 865 -11.65 18.76 19.93
CA SER A 865 -12.50 17.85 20.69
C SER A 865 -11.89 17.51 22.05
N ASP A 866 -12.62 16.68 22.81
CA ASP A 866 -12.16 16.00 24.01
C ASP A 866 -11.89 16.97 25.20
N SER A 867 -11.22 16.50 26.25
CA SER A 867 -11.05 17.28 27.49
C SER A 867 -10.30 18.60 27.27
N PRO A 868 -9.29 18.71 26.37
CA PRO A 868 -8.70 20.01 26.03
C PRO A 868 -9.71 21.03 25.50
N HIS A 869 -10.73 20.59 24.74
CA HIS A 869 -11.78 21.47 24.22
C HIS A 869 -12.65 22.00 25.35
N SER A 870 -13.10 21.13 26.26
CA SER A 870 -13.91 21.55 27.41
C SER A 870 -13.16 22.52 28.34
N ILE A 871 -11.86 22.30 28.56
CA ILE A 871 -11.02 23.24 29.33
C ILE A 871 -10.92 24.60 28.63
N TYR A 872 -10.73 24.62 27.31
CA TYR A 872 -10.77 25.85 26.51
C TYR A 872 -12.12 26.57 26.66
N ALA A 873 -13.23 25.85 26.51
CA ALA A 873 -14.58 26.40 26.58
C ALA A 873 -14.87 27.00 27.97
N GLU A 874 -14.51 26.29 29.04
CA GLU A 874 -14.64 26.76 30.43
C GLU A 874 -13.80 28.02 30.69
N LEU A 875 -12.53 28.05 30.24
CA LEU A 875 -11.68 29.25 30.37
C LEU A 875 -12.31 30.46 29.68
N ARG A 876 -12.83 30.30 28.45
CA ARG A 876 -13.51 31.38 27.74
C ARG A 876 -14.81 31.81 28.44
N ALA A 877 -15.59 30.86 28.95
CA ALA A 877 -16.85 31.13 29.65
C ALA A 877 -16.66 31.98 30.91
N ARG A 878 -15.54 31.81 31.63
CA ARG A 878 -15.21 32.62 32.82
C ARG A 878 -14.99 34.11 32.54
N GLY A 879 -14.68 34.47 31.29
CA GLY A 879 -14.40 35.85 30.90
C GLY A 879 -13.21 36.47 31.66
N GLY A 880 -13.28 37.78 31.94
CA GLY A 880 -12.21 38.50 32.64
C GLY A 880 -10.87 38.40 31.91
N ARG A 881 -9.80 38.00 32.62
CA ARG A 881 -8.46 37.82 32.01
C ARG A 881 -8.44 36.77 30.90
N TRP A 882 -9.37 35.81 30.92
CA TRP A 882 -9.42 34.69 29.98
C TRP A 882 -10.20 34.99 28.70
N ALA A 883 -10.97 36.07 28.66
CA ALA A 883 -11.70 36.48 27.45
C ALA A 883 -10.73 36.72 26.28
N ASP A 884 -9.65 37.46 26.54
CA ASP A 884 -8.66 37.86 25.54
C ASP A 884 -7.30 37.16 25.72
N TYR A 885 -7.19 36.18 26.63
CA TYR A 885 -5.92 35.49 26.86
C TYR A 885 -5.48 34.74 25.59
N PRO A 886 -4.20 34.82 25.18
CA PRO A 886 -3.73 34.15 23.98
C PRO A 886 -3.88 32.63 24.08
N MET A 887 -4.66 32.05 23.16
CA MET A 887 -4.86 30.61 23.08
C MET A 887 -4.63 30.12 21.66
N SER A 888 -4.00 28.97 21.55
CA SER A 888 -3.61 28.37 20.28
C SER A 888 -3.92 26.89 20.28
N TRP A 889 -4.24 26.35 19.11
CA TRP A 889 -4.59 24.94 18.95
C TRP A 889 -3.70 24.28 17.91
N LEU A 890 -3.15 23.12 18.27
CA LEU A 890 -2.34 22.31 17.37
C LEU A 890 -3.24 21.74 16.27
N VAL A 891 -2.89 21.97 15.00
CA VAL A 891 -3.62 21.42 13.85
C VAL A 891 -2.67 20.68 12.92
N ARG A 892 -3.06 19.47 12.57
CA ARG A 892 -2.36 18.62 11.64
C ARG A 892 -2.96 18.74 10.25
N ASP A 893 -2.14 19.17 9.30
CA ASP A 893 -2.48 19.19 7.88
C ASP A 893 -3.74 20.00 7.56
N GLY A 894 -4.00 21.07 8.32
CA GLY A 894 -5.21 21.88 8.17
C GLY A 894 -6.54 21.16 8.41
N GLN A 895 -6.55 19.92 8.93
CA GLN A 895 -7.74 19.06 9.01
C GLN A 895 -8.62 19.27 10.25
N VAL A 896 -8.56 20.48 10.81
CA VAL A 896 -9.35 20.87 11.98
C VAL A 896 -9.90 22.27 11.72
N ASP A 897 -11.22 22.41 11.86
CA ASP A 897 -11.89 23.70 11.86
C ASP A 897 -11.82 24.31 13.26
N LEU A 898 -11.50 25.60 13.35
CA LEU A 898 -11.26 26.29 14.63
C LEU A 898 -12.07 27.59 14.67
N PRO A 899 -12.58 27.99 15.86
CA PRO A 899 -13.19 29.29 16.03
C PRO A 899 -12.15 30.41 15.81
N ALA A 900 -12.63 31.60 15.43
CA ALA A 900 -11.78 32.71 15.00
C ALA A 900 -10.87 33.28 16.11
N ASP A 901 -11.18 33.03 17.39
CA ASP A 901 -10.40 33.46 18.55
C ASP A 901 -9.20 32.54 18.86
N LEU A 902 -9.09 31.37 18.21
CA LEU A 902 -7.99 30.43 18.39
C LEU A 902 -6.93 30.55 17.28
N ALA A 903 -5.69 30.77 17.68
CA ALA A 903 -4.56 30.75 16.76
C ALA A 903 -4.21 29.32 16.33
N ARG A 904 -4.17 29.06 15.02
CA ARG A 904 -3.77 27.76 14.45
C ARG A 904 -2.25 27.56 14.56
N VAL A 905 -1.82 26.47 15.18
CA VAL A 905 -0.41 26.04 15.22
C VAL A 905 -0.24 24.79 14.37
N ARG A 906 0.53 24.86 13.29
CA ARG A 906 0.71 23.72 12.37
C ARG A 906 1.62 22.67 12.98
N HIS A 907 1.14 21.45 13.11
CA HIS A 907 1.91 20.33 13.63
C HIS A 907 3.17 20.11 12.78
N ASN A 908 4.35 20.06 13.43
CA ASN A 908 5.68 20.04 12.82
C ASN A 908 6.10 21.34 12.08
N GLY A 909 5.30 22.40 12.09
CA GLY A 909 5.71 23.73 11.61
C GLY A 909 6.67 24.41 12.59
N ARG A 910 7.28 25.53 12.20
CA ARG A 910 8.13 26.31 13.11
C ARG A 910 7.36 26.76 14.35
N GLU A 911 6.10 27.16 14.16
CA GLU A 911 5.21 27.60 15.24
C GLU A 911 4.99 26.50 16.29
N PHE A 912 4.94 25.23 15.88
CA PHE A 912 4.78 24.11 16.82
C PHE A 912 5.98 23.99 17.77
N TYR A 913 7.21 24.13 17.26
CA TYR A 913 8.40 24.12 18.11
C TYR A 913 8.45 25.33 19.03
N GLU A 914 8.06 26.51 18.52
CA GLU A 914 8.00 27.74 19.29
C GLU A 914 6.97 27.65 20.43
N SER A 915 5.74 27.22 20.14
CA SER A 915 4.69 27.04 21.15
C SER A 915 5.07 26.01 22.21
N LEU A 916 5.67 24.88 21.82
CA LEU A 916 6.19 23.91 22.80
C LEU A 916 7.31 24.50 23.68
N ALA A 917 8.18 25.33 23.12
CA ALA A 917 9.31 25.90 23.84
C ALA A 917 8.93 27.08 24.77
N ARG A 918 7.89 27.85 24.40
CA ARG A 918 7.65 29.18 24.98
C ARG A 918 6.27 29.36 25.60
N SER A 919 5.24 28.58 25.27
CA SER A 919 3.91 28.73 25.89
C SER A 919 3.98 28.46 27.39
N ALA A 920 3.37 29.34 28.19
CA ALA A 920 3.27 29.18 29.64
C ALA A 920 2.48 27.92 30.02
N TYR A 921 1.44 27.58 29.25
CA TYR A 921 0.63 26.39 29.47
C TYR A 921 0.55 25.51 28.22
N ILE A 922 0.57 24.19 28.43
CA ILE A 922 0.32 23.19 27.40
C ILE A 922 -0.76 22.24 27.94
N VAL A 923 -1.91 22.17 27.27
CA VAL A 923 -3.05 21.30 27.64
C VAL A 923 -3.26 20.26 26.54
N THR A 924 -3.16 18.98 26.88
CA THR A 924 -3.09 17.92 25.86
C THR A 924 -3.60 16.59 26.36
N ASN A 925 -4.27 15.83 25.49
CA ASN A 925 -4.68 14.42 25.73
C ASN A 925 -3.74 13.40 25.04
N SER A 926 -2.70 13.91 24.38
CA SER A 926 -1.83 13.18 23.48
C SER A 926 -0.46 12.91 24.08
N ARG A 927 0.28 12.01 23.44
CA ARG A 927 1.67 11.76 23.80
C ARG A 927 2.59 12.83 23.25
N GLN A 928 3.50 13.34 24.08
CA GLN A 928 4.49 14.32 23.63
C GLN A 928 5.64 13.64 22.90
N PRO A 929 6.31 14.33 21.95
CA PRO A 929 7.48 13.78 21.30
C PRO A 929 8.60 13.49 22.31
N ALA A 930 9.34 12.38 22.12
CA ALA A 930 10.41 11.97 23.04
C ALA A 930 11.59 12.95 23.19
N TRP A 931 11.65 13.99 22.37
CA TRP A 931 12.64 15.08 22.45
C TRP A 931 12.10 16.33 23.13
N PHE A 932 10.80 16.38 23.44
CA PHE A 932 10.20 17.47 24.18
C PHE A 932 10.77 17.49 25.60
N ALA A 933 11.04 18.69 26.09
CA ALA A 933 11.60 18.92 27.40
C ALA A 933 11.01 20.23 27.92
N ARG A 934 10.09 20.16 28.89
CA ARG A 934 9.55 21.37 29.51
C ARG A 934 10.67 22.17 30.16
N ARG A 935 10.49 23.47 30.32
CA ARG A 935 11.42 24.33 31.08
C ARG A 935 10.74 24.89 32.34
N PRO A 936 11.50 25.36 33.33
CA PRO A 936 10.93 26.05 34.49
C PRO A 936 10.01 27.19 34.05
N GLY A 937 8.83 27.27 34.68
CA GLY A 937 7.79 28.26 34.38
C GLY A 937 6.73 27.83 33.36
N GLN A 938 6.91 26.68 32.69
CA GLN A 938 5.84 26.06 31.89
C GLN A 938 5.04 25.08 32.74
N VAL A 939 3.74 24.99 32.46
CA VAL A 939 2.82 24.03 33.07
C VAL A 939 2.24 23.12 31.98
N VAL A 940 2.40 21.80 32.16
CA VAL A 940 1.86 20.79 31.22
C VAL A 940 0.74 20.00 31.89
N VAL A 941 -0.48 20.16 31.36
CA VAL A 941 -1.68 19.44 31.78
C VAL A 941 -1.92 18.29 30.80
N GLN A 942 -1.67 17.06 31.26
CA GLN A 942 -2.02 15.85 30.53
C GLN A 942 -3.44 15.43 30.93
N THR A 943 -4.40 15.52 30.02
CA THR A 943 -5.77 15.08 30.31
C THR A 943 -5.95 13.59 30.15
N TRP A 944 -5.03 12.90 29.45
CA TRP A 944 -5.26 11.56 28.92
C TRP A 944 -6.55 11.51 28.07
N HIS A 945 -6.98 10.32 27.64
CA HIS A 945 -8.05 10.19 26.64
C HIS A 945 -9.04 9.04 26.88
N GLY A 946 -9.04 8.44 28.07
CA GLY A 946 -10.01 7.40 28.39
C GLY A 946 -9.76 6.68 29.71
N SER A 947 -10.84 6.18 30.32
CA SER A 947 -10.80 5.34 31.52
C SER A 947 -10.28 3.93 31.21
N MET A 948 -9.62 3.32 32.19
CA MET A 948 -8.74 2.18 31.92
C MET A 948 -9.43 0.83 32.01
N LEU A 949 -9.81 0.24 30.88
CA LEU A 949 -10.07 -1.21 30.81
C LEU A 949 -8.76 -2.00 30.66
N LYS A 950 -7.94 -1.60 29.68
CA LYS A 950 -6.71 -2.30 29.26
C LYS A 950 -5.51 -1.84 30.07
N ARG A 951 -4.56 -2.74 30.35
CA ARG A 951 -3.29 -2.36 30.99
C ARG A 951 -2.51 -1.35 30.14
N ILE A 952 -1.97 -0.31 30.79
CA ILE A 952 -1.26 0.79 30.13
C ILE A 952 0.08 1.12 30.76
N GLY A 953 0.85 1.93 30.05
CA GLY A 953 2.11 2.46 30.55
C GLY A 953 3.11 1.36 30.87
N PHE A 954 3.62 1.36 32.11
CA PHE A 954 4.54 0.38 32.70
C PHE A 954 3.85 -0.91 33.17
N ASP A 955 2.52 -0.97 33.22
CA ASP A 955 1.78 -2.19 33.59
C ASP A 955 1.65 -3.18 32.41
N ILE A 956 2.23 -2.86 31.25
CA ILE A 956 2.23 -3.73 30.08
C ILE A 956 3.40 -4.72 30.21
N GLU A 957 3.09 -5.99 30.50
CA GLU A 957 4.09 -7.04 30.73
C GLU A 957 4.76 -7.53 29.44
N ASN A 958 4.04 -7.55 28.30
CA ASN A 958 4.53 -8.06 27.02
C ASN A 958 4.72 -6.94 25.99
N ILE A 959 5.97 -6.54 25.72
CA ILE A 959 6.33 -5.42 24.82
C ILE A 959 6.40 -5.87 23.34
N ARG A 960 5.70 -6.95 22.96
CA ARG A 960 5.67 -7.43 21.57
C ARG A 960 5.20 -6.30 20.63
N GLY A 961 5.96 -6.06 19.56
CA GLY A 961 5.65 -5.06 18.53
C GLY A 961 5.97 -3.58 18.88
N LYS A 962 6.47 -3.29 20.08
CA LYS A 962 6.93 -1.93 20.48
C LYS A 962 8.45 -1.81 20.43
N ALA A 963 8.96 -0.57 20.43
CA ALA A 963 10.39 -0.31 20.42
C ALA A 963 11.03 -0.66 21.79
N ARG A 964 12.29 -1.12 21.80
CA ARG A 964 13.03 -1.50 23.02
C ARG A 964 13.14 -0.36 24.04
N ASP A 965 13.10 0.87 23.55
CA ASP A 965 13.11 2.11 24.35
C ASP A 965 11.70 2.58 24.77
N TYR A 966 10.66 1.76 24.65
CA TYR A 966 9.28 2.15 24.99
C TYR A 966 9.16 2.63 26.45
N HIS A 967 9.72 1.89 27.39
CA HIS A 967 9.73 2.26 28.82
C HIS A 967 10.62 3.48 29.09
N GLU A 968 11.74 3.64 28.39
CA GLU A 968 12.62 4.81 28.53
C GLU A 968 11.94 6.08 28.03
N LYS A 969 11.27 6.01 26.86
CA LYS A 969 10.48 7.11 26.31
C LYS A 969 9.33 7.48 27.21
N LEU A 970 8.60 6.48 27.72
CA LEU A 970 7.50 6.72 28.65
C LEU A 970 8.00 7.36 29.96
N ALA A 971 9.10 6.86 30.52
CA ALA A 971 9.73 7.45 31.71
C ALA A 971 10.18 8.89 31.48
N TRP A 972 10.61 9.22 30.27
CA TRP A 972 10.96 10.59 29.90
C TRP A 972 9.73 11.48 29.76
N GLU A 973 8.70 10.98 29.09
CA GLU A 973 7.45 11.68 28.79
C GLU A 973 6.71 12.07 30.07
N THR A 974 6.54 11.14 31.02
CA THR A 974 5.79 11.38 32.27
C THR A 974 6.45 12.43 33.17
N LYS A 975 7.77 12.62 33.06
CA LYS A 975 8.52 13.69 33.76
C LYS A 975 8.25 15.08 33.20
N GLN A 976 7.68 15.18 32.01
CA GLN A 976 7.36 16.45 31.38
C GLN A 976 5.97 16.97 31.79
N TRP A 977 5.19 16.20 32.55
CA TRP A 977 3.85 16.59 32.97
C TRP A 977 3.88 17.22 34.37
N ASP A 978 3.08 18.27 34.57
CA ASP A 978 2.79 18.84 35.89
C ASP A 978 1.55 18.19 36.50
N TYR A 979 0.52 18.06 35.67
CA TYR A 979 -0.79 17.58 36.05
C TYR A 979 -1.21 16.40 35.18
N LEU A 980 -1.87 15.42 35.78
CA LEU A 980 -2.54 14.32 35.09
C LEU A 980 -4.01 14.25 35.51
N VAL A 981 -4.95 14.46 34.60
CA VAL A 981 -6.38 14.34 34.91
C VAL A 981 -6.77 12.88 35.15
N SER A 982 -7.55 12.65 36.19
CA SER A 982 -8.11 11.36 36.55
C SER A 982 -9.64 11.43 36.54
N PRO A 983 -10.31 10.46 35.89
CA PRO A 983 -11.77 10.43 35.81
C PRO A 983 -12.45 10.04 37.12
N SER A 984 -11.77 9.32 38.01
CA SER A 984 -12.41 8.78 39.21
C SER A 984 -11.40 8.35 40.28
N PRO A 985 -11.84 8.22 41.54
CA PRO A 985 -11.03 7.64 42.62
C PRO A 985 -10.49 6.24 42.28
N TRP A 986 -11.22 5.48 41.46
CA TRP A 986 -10.80 4.17 40.99
C TRP A 986 -9.61 4.24 40.01
N ALA A 987 -9.62 5.20 39.08
CA ALA A 987 -8.59 5.35 38.06
C ALA A 987 -7.28 5.97 38.61
N THR A 988 -7.38 6.84 39.63
CA THR A 988 -6.24 7.55 40.23
C THR A 988 -5.05 6.64 40.62
N PRO A 989 -5.22 5.55 41.40
CA PRO A 989 -4.11 4.67 41.75
C PRO A 989 -3.52 3.93 40.54
N ILE A 990 -4.34 3.61 39.53
CA ILE A 990 -3.89 2.97 38.28
C ILE A 990 -3.02 3.93 37.49
N LEU A 991 -3.48 5.16 37.25
CA LEU A 991 -2.71 6.19 36.55
C LEU A 991 -1.38 6.47 37.25
N ARG A 992 -1.39 6.55 38.59
CA ARG A 992 -0.17 6.73 39.39
C ARG A 992 0.86 5.64 39.15
N ARG A 993 0.47 4.35 39.22
CA ARG A 993 1.41 3.24 39.01
C ARG A 993 1.81 3.07 37.53
N ALA A 994 0.85 3.13 36.63
CA ALA A 994 1.03 2.81 35.22
C ALA A 994 1.93 3.83 34.53
N PHE A 995 1.92 5.09 34.97
CA PHE A 995 2.82 6.13 34.46
C PHE A 995 4.00 6.42 35.39
N ARG A 996 4.07 5.78 36.56
CA ARG A 996 5.00 6.14 37.65
C ARG A 996 5.02 7.66 37.86
N PHE A 997 3.82 8.24 37.89
CA PHE A 997 3.67 9.68 37.85
C PHE A 997 3.83 10.27 39.26
N GLU A 998 4.82 11.14 39.41
CA GLU A 998 5.19 11.78 40.67
C GLU A 998 4.53 13.16 40.86
N GLY A 999 3.97 13.73 39.79
CA GLY A 999 3.25 15.00 39.81
C GLY A 999 1.85 14.90 40.41
N GLU A 1000 1.08 15.98 40.25
CA GLU A 1000 -0.26 16.07 40.84
C GLU A 1000 -1.30 15.41 39.92
N ILE A 1001 -2.03 14.43 40.45
CA ILE A 1001 -3.17 13.83 39.74
C ILE A 1001 -4.41 14.62 40.11
N LEU A 1002 -5.08 15.18 39.10
CA LEU A 1002 -6.31 15.95 39.23
C LEU A 1002 -7.50 15.00 39.17
N GLU A 1003 -7.97 14.53 40.32
CA GLU A 1003 -9.16 13.70 40.44
C GLU A 1003 -10.43 14.56 40.31
N THR A 1004 -10.89 14.75 39.08
CA THR A 1004 -11.91 15.76 38.76
C THR A 1004 -13.10 15.24 37.98
N GLY A 1005 -13.07 13.99 37.50
CA GLY A 1005 -13.91 13.59 36.35
C GLY A 1005 -13.25 14.01 35.03
N TYR A 1006 -13.82 13.60 33.90
CA TYR A 1006 -13.30 14.02 32.60
C TYR A 1006 -14.03 15.29 32.10
N PRO A 1007 -13.31 16.39 31.80
CA PRO A 1007 -13.92 17.61 31.26
C PRO A 1007 -14.79 17.40 30.01
N ARG A 1008 -14.48 16.42 29.15
CA ARG A 1008 -15.30 16.11 27.97
C ARG A 1008 -16.71 15.61 28.31
N ASN A 1009 -16.91 15.05 29.50
CA ASN A 1009 -18.19 14.47 29.93
C ASN A 1009 -19.16 15.54 30.46
N ASP A 1010 -18.71 16.77 30.73
CA ASP A 1010 -19.57 17.86 31.21
C ASP A 1010 -20.74 18.18 30.25
N ILE A 1011 -20.58 17.87 28.96
CA ILE A 1011 -21.60 18.07 27.93
C ILE A 1011 -22.92 17.34 28.21
N PHE A 1012 -22.90 16.20 28.92
CA PHE A 1012 -24.11 15.45 29.29
C PHE A 1012 -25.00 16.20 30.29
N PHE A 1013 -24.39 17.12 31.05
CA PHE A 1013 -25.03 17.91 32.09
C PHE A 1013 -25.27 19.37 31.66
N SER A 1014 -24.89 19.72 30.43
CA SER A 1014 -25.10 21.05 29.88
C SER A 1014 -26.58 21.39 29.71
N ALA A 1015 -26.94 22.65 29.97
CA ALA A 1015 -28.28 23.18 29.69
C ALA A 1015 -28.62 23.15 28.19
N ASP A 1016 -27.60 23.19 27.31
CA ASP A 1016 -27.77 23.23 25.86
C ASP A 1016 -27.75 21.83 25.21
N ARG A 1017 -27.72 20.75 25.99
CA ARG A 1017 -27.53 19.38 25.46
C ARG A 1017 -28.54 19.00 24.36
N GLU A 1018 -29.81 19.41 24.51
CA GLU A 1018 -30.86 19.09 23.54
C GLU A 1018 -30.68 19.88 22.22
N LEU A 1019 -30.23 21.14 22.32
CA LEU A 1019 -29.92 21.97 21.14
C LEU A 1019 -28.71 21.40 20.38
N ILE A 1020 -27.70 20.92 21.11
CA ILE A 1020 -26.53 20.25 20.54
C ILE A 1020 -26.97 18.96 19.84
N ALA A 1021 -27.80 18.13 20.49
CA ALA A 1021 -28.32 16.90 19.91
C ALA A 1021 -29.12 17.17 18.62
N GLU A 1022 -30.03 18.16 18.62
CA GLU A 1022 -30.81 18.56 17.44
C GLU A 1022 -29.90 19.03 16.29
N ARG A 1023 -28.87 19.83 16.59
CA ARG A 1023 -27.87 20.24 15.61
C ARG A 1023 -27.11 19.04 15.03
N THR A 1024 -26.70 18.09 15.87
CA THR A 1024 -26.01 16.88 15.44
C THR A 1024 -26.88 16.01 14.55
N ARG A 1025 -28.15 15.78 14.91
CA ARG A 1025 -29.11 15.03 14.06
C ARG A 1025 -29.30 15.68 12.69
N ARG A 1026 -29.48 17.01 12.65
CA ARG A 1026 -29.58 17.77 11.39
C ARG A 1026 -28.33 17.68 10.55
N ARG A 1027 -27.14 17.81 11.17
CA ARG A 1027 -25.85 17.74 10.47
C ARG A 1027 -25.59 16.36 9.86
N LEU A 1028 -26.03 15.30 10.54
CA LEU A 1028 -25.93 13.92 10.06
C LEU A 1028 -27.04 13.55 9.06
N GLY A 1029 -28.06 14.39 8.88
CA GLY A 1029 -29.20 14.10 8.02
C GLY A 1029 -30.05 12.92 8.51
N LEU A 1030 -30.14 12.71 9.83
CA LEU A 1030 -30.87 11.56 10.37
C LEU A 1030 -32.38 11.72 10.18
N PRO A 1031 -33.12 10.67 9.78
CA PRO A 1031 -34.57 10.69 9.69
C PRO A 1031 -35.23 11.07 11.02
N GLU A 1032 -36.34 11.80 10.92
CA GLU A 1032 -37.15 12.18 12.08
C GLU A 1032 -37.81 10.93 12.70
N GLY A 1033 -37.91 10.88 14.03
CA GLY A 1033 -38.57 9.78 14.75
C GLY A 1033 -37.77 8.48 14.90
N LYS A 1034 -36.72 8.24 14.09
CA LYS A 1034 -35.90 7.03 14.21
C LYS A 1034 -34.96 7.06 15.43
N LYS A 1035 -34.85 5.92 16.10
CA LYS A 1035 -33.87 5.64 17.16
C LYS A 1035 -32.47 5.45 16.58
N VAL A 1036 -31.44 5.82 17.32
CA VAL A 1036 -30.05 5.84 16.85
C VAL A 1036 -29.22 4.79 17.58
N ILE A 1037 -28.66 3.86 16.82
CA ILE A 1037 -27.69 2.88 17.31
C ILE A 1037 -26.30 3.37 16.92
N LEU A 1038 -25.35 3.43 17.86
CA LEU A 1038 -23.95 3.69 17.54
C LEU A 1038 -23.15 2.40 17.71
N TYR A 1039 -22.55 1.92 16.62
CA TYR A 1039 -21.58 0.84 16.66
C TYR A 1039 -20.15 1.40 16.59
N ALA A 1040 -19.36 1.15 17.65
CA ALA A 1040 -18.00 1.65 17.80
C ALA A 1040 -17.05 0.55 18.30
N PRO A 1041 -16.60 -0.38 17.42
CA PRO A 1041 -15.68 -1.45 17.79
C PRO A 1041 -14.24 -0.98 17.96
N THR A 1042 -13.47 -1.66 18.80
CA THR A 1042 -12.02 -1.42 18.90
C THR A 1042 -11.25 -2.08 17.75
N TRP A 1043 -10.14 -1.49 17.32
CA TRP A 1043 -9.30 -2.08 16.28
C TRP A 1043 -8.49 -3.27 16.83
N ARG A 1044 -8.19 -4.23 15.94
CA ARG A 1044 -7.41 -5.42 16.26
C ARG A 1044 -5.98 -5.32 15.70
N ASP A 1045 -4.99 -5.64 16.53
CA ASP A 1045 -3.55 -5.51 16.21
C ASP A 1045 -3.10 -6.49 15.12
N ASP A 1046 -3.78 -7.62 14.99
CA ASP A 1046 -3.56 -8.74 14.07
C ASP A 1046 -4.38 -8.63 12.76
N LYS A 1047 -5.38 -7.75 12.69
CA LYS A 1047 -6.20 -7.55 11.48
C LYS A 1047 -5.75 -6.31 10.71
N TYR A 1048 -4.78 -6.46 9.83
CA TYR A 1048 -4.27 -5.36 9.00
C TYR A 1048 -3.81 -5.80 7.61
N TYR A 1049 -3.93 -4.93 6.61
CA TYR A 1049 -3.33 -5.16 5.29
C TYR A 1049 -1.81 -4.96 5.35
N THR A 1050 -1.40 -3.89 6.04
CA THR A 1050 0.01 -3.54 6.29
C THR A 1050 0.11 -2.76 7.60
N ARG A 1051 1.30 -2.71 8.21
CA ARG A 1051 1.51 -1.98 9.48
C ARG A 1051 0.94 -0.56 9.40
N GLY A 1052 -0.10 -0.29 10.19
CA GLY A 1052 -0.78 1.01 10.24
C GLY A 1052 -2.04 1.14 9.36
N LYS A 1053 -2.45 0.10 8.64
CA LYS A 1053 -3.70 0.04 7.84
C LYS A 1053 -4.52 -1.19 8.22
N HIS A 1054 -5.51 -1.00 9.09
CA HIS A 1054 -6.31 -2.07 9.69
C HIS A 1054 -7.58 -2.33 8.89
N LYS A 1055 -8.07 -3.57 8.97
CA LYS A 1055 -9.34 -3.97 8.34
C LYS A 1055 -10.54 -3.47 9.14
N LEU A 1056 -11.68 -3.24 8.47
CA LEU A 1056 -12.98 -3.12 9.12
C LEU A 1056 -13.58 -4.52 9.20
N ASP A 1057 -13.71 -5.04 10.42
CA ASP A 1057 -14.36 -6.33 10.66
C ASP A 1057 -15.60 -6.03 11.50
N LEU A 1058 -16.75 -5.89 10.85
CA LEU A 1058 -17.98 -5.48 11.54
C LEU A 1058 -18.57 -6.63 12.35
N HIS A 1059 -18.39 -7.88 11.89
CA HIS A 1059 -19.06 -9.09 12.40
C HIS A 1059 -20.60 -9.03 12.50
N LEU A 1060 -21.21 -7.86 12.26
CA LEU A 1060 -22.63 -7.61 12.21
C LEU A 1060 -23.17 -7.89 10.82
N ASP A 1061 -24.26 -8.65 10.74
CA ASP A 1061 -25.05 -8.82 9.53
C ASP A 1061 -25.92 -7.58 9.31
N LEU A 1062 -25.37 -6.62 8.57
CA LEU A 1062 -26.04 -5.36 8.26
C LEU A 1062 -27.34 -5.55 7.48
N ARG A 1063 -27.47 -6.62 6.68
CA ARG A 1063 -28.70 -6.90 5.92
C ARG A 1063 -29.81 -7.35 6.85
N ARG A 1064 -29.49 -8.28 7.75
CA ARG A 1064 -30.46 -8.76 8.74
C ARG A 1064 -30.84 -7.67 9.74
N MET A 1065 -29.89 -6.82 10.14
CA MET A 1065 -30.18 -5.61 10.92
C MET A 1065 -31.15 -4.69 10.18
N TYR A 1066 -30.93 -4.41 8.89
CA TYR A 1066 -31.83 -3.59 8.08
C TYR A 1066 -33.25 -4.19 8.02
N ASP A 1067 -33.36 -5.49 7.75
CA ASP A 1067 -34.66 -6.17 7.63
C ASP A 1067 -35.45 -6.19 8.95
N LYS A 1068 -34.79 -6.11 10.10
CA LYS A 1068 -35.42 -6.11 11.44
C LYS A 1068 -35.63 -4.73 12.05
N LEU A 1069 -34.72 -3.79 11.77
CA LEU A 1069 -34.61 -2.51 12.48
C LEU A 1069 -34.76 -1.30 11.56
N GLY A 1070 -34.69 -1.47 10.24
CA GLY A 1070 -34.59 -0.38 9.26
C GLY A 1070 -35.79 0.56 9.23
N GLU A 1071 -36.97 0.13 9.70
CA GLU A 1071 -38.16 0.99 9.80
C GLU A 1071 -38.01 2.04 10.91
N ASP A 1072 -37.55 1.63 12.10
CA ASP A 1072 -37.58 2.46 13.32
C ASP A 1072 -36.20 2.94 13.79
N HIS A 1073 -35.11 2.39 13.26
CA HIS A 1073 -33.74 2.68 13.70
C HIS A 1073 -32.83 3.15 12.56
N VAL A 1074 -31.74 3.80 12.95
CA VAL A 1074 -30.56 4.03 12.12
C VAL A 1074 -29.31 3.51 12.84
N LEU A 1075 -28.32 3.06 12.07
CA LEU A 1075 -27.04 2.57 12.54
C LEU A 1075 -25.93 3.55 12.16
N LEU A 1076 -25.35 4.22 13.16
CA LEU A 1076 -24.13 4.98 13.01
C LEU A 1076 -22.93 4.06 13.23
N VAL A 1077 -21.99 4.01 12.28
CA VAL A 1077 -20.75 3.23 12.41
C VAL A 1077 -19.58 4.18 12.59
N ARG A 1078 -18.87 4.07 13.72
CA ARG A 1078 -17.66 4.84 14.02
C ARG A 1078 -16.44 3.94 14.02
N ARG A 1079 -15.74 3.91 12.89
CA ARG A 1079 -14.50 3.15 12.71
C ARG A 1079 -13.36 3.79 13.51
N HIS A 1080 -12.43 2.96 13.96
CA HIS A 1080 -11.19 3.47 14.54
C HIS A 1080 -10.35 4.18 13.46
N PRO A 1081 -9.66 5.31 13.72
CA PRO A 1081 -8.88 6.06 12.71
C PRO A 1081 -7.72 5.32 12.02
N ARG A 1082 -7.44 4.07 12.43
CA ARG A 1082 -6.45 3.19 11.79
C ARG A 1082 -7.08 2.18 10.82
N VAL A 1083 -8.41 2.05 10.83
CA VAL A 1083 -9.17 1.23 9.90
C VAL A 1083 -9.30 1.99 8.59
N VAL A 1084 -9.01 1.33 7.47
CA VAL A 1084 -8.98 1.98 6.16
C VAL A 1084 -10.13 1.58 5.24
N ASP A 1085 -10.92 0.58 5.59
CA ASP A 1085 -12.03 0.07 4.76
C ASP A 1085 -13.30 0.89 4.95
N SER A 1086 -14.03 1.19 3.88
CA SER A 1086 -15.35 1.82 3.91
C SER A 1086 -16.33 1.06 4.78
N VAL A 1087 -17.25 1.79 5.41
CA VAL A 1087 -18.45 1.18 5.99
C VAL A 1087 -19.37 0.73 4.85
N PRO A 1088 -19.78 -0.54 4.78
CA PRO A 1088 -20.77 -1.00 3.81
C PRO A 1088 -22.11 -0.30 4.03
N ILE A 1089 -22.73 0.15 2.95
CA ILE A 1089 -24.05 0.81 3.00
C ILE A 1089 -25.12 -0.22 2.66
N VAL A 1090 -26.10 -0.37 3.54
CA VAL A 1090 -27.27 -1.24 3.35
C VAL A 1090 -28.53 -0.41 3.61
N GLY A 1091 -29.39 -0.29 2.59
CA GLY A 1091 -30.55 0.61 2.62
C GLY A 1091 -30.17 2.08 2.42
N GLU A 1092 -31.08 2.89 1.88
CA GLU A 1092 -30.80 4.32 1.59
C GLU A 1092 -30.68 5.18 2.86
N ASP A 1093 -31.41 4.85 3.94
CA ASP A 1093 -31.48 5.64 5.18
C ASP A 1093 -31.33 4.79 6.46
N PHE A 1094 -30.31 3.92 6.49
CA PHE A 1094 -30.06 3.04 7.65
C PHE A 1094 -28.62 3.14 8.17
N VAL A 1095 -27.61 2.85 7.35
CA VAL A 1095 -26.19 2.85 7.80
C VAL A 1095 -25.51 4.17 7.46
N TYR A 1096 -24.99 4.86 8.48
CA TYR A 1096 -24.25 6.12 8.34
C TYR A 1096 -22.80 5.98 8.84
N ASP A 1097 -21.81 6.28 8.00
CA ASP A 1097 -20.41 6.37 8.42
C ASP A 1097 -20.14 7.70 9.13
N VAL A 1098 -19.93 7.64 10.45
CA VAL A 1098 -19.66 8.82 11.30
C VAL A 1098 -18.20 8.86 11.77
N SER A 1099 -17.30 8.11 11.14
CA SER A 1099 -15.90 7.97 11.55
C SER A 1099 -15.11 9.29 11.48
N LEU A 1100 -15.53 10.22 10.61
CA LEU A 1100 -14.93 11.55 10.44
C LEU A 1100 -15.66 12.64 11.25
N TYR A 1101 -16.65 12.28 12.08
CA TYR A 1101 -17.31 13.25 12.95
C TYR A 1101 -16.36 13.67 14.08
N PRO A 1102 -16.10 14.98 14.26
CA PRO A 1102 -14.97 15.47 15.05
C PRO A 1102 -15.13 15.20 16.55
N GLU A 1103 -16.32 15.40 17.10
CA GLU A 1103 -16.59 15.28 18.53
C GLU A 1103 -17.49 14.06 18.81
N ILE A 1104 -16.97 13.06 19.52
CA ILE A 1104 -17.73 11.85 19.84
C ILE A 1104 -18.82 12.11 20.87
N MET A 1105 -18.62 13.07 21.77
CA MET A 1105 -19.58 13.33 22.84
C MET A 1105 -20.90 13.86 22.27
N GLU A 1106 -20.87 14.61 21.17
CA GLU A 1106 -22.08 15.01 20.43
C GLU A 1106 -22.82 13.82 19.82
N LEU A 1107 -22.09 12.79 19.35
CA LEU A 1107 -22.72 11.56 18.86
C LEU A 1107 -23.40 10.79 20.00
N PHE A 1108 -22.79 10.75 21.18
CA PHE A 1108 -23.40 10.11 22.36
C PHE A 1108 -24.72 10.78 22.76
N LEU A 1109 -24.83 12.10 22.65
CA LEU A 1109 -26.09 12.81 22.93
C LEU A 1109 -27.25 12.35 22.03
N VAL A 1110 -26.98 11.99 20.77
CA VAL A 1110 -28.01 11.51 19.84
C VAL A 1110 -28.20 9.99 19.83
N THR A 1111 -27.31 9.24 20.48
CA THR A 1111 -27.30 7.76 20.47
C THR A 1111 -28.24 7.19 21.54
N ASP A 1112 -29.22 6.40 21.12
CA ASP A 1112 -30.14 5.70 22.03
C ASP A 1112 -29.55 4.38 22.55
N ILE A 1113 -28.75 3.68 21.74
CA ILE A 1113 -28.12 2.40 22.09
C ILE A 1113 -26.67 2.40 21.63
N LEU A 1114 -25.73 2.13 22.55
CA LEU A 1114 -24.32 1.92 22.20
C LEU A 1114 -24.03 0.43 22.04
N VAL A 1115 -23.51 0.05 20.87
CA VAL A 1115 -22.90 -1.26 20.63
C VAL A 1115 -21.39 -1.07 20.56
N THR A 1116 -20.64 -1.71 21.46
CA THR A 1116 -19.17 -1.63 21.50
C THR A 1116 -18.57 -2.94 21.96
N ASP A 1117 -17.27 -2.99 22.20
CA ASP A 1117 -16.56 -4.18 22.69
C ASP A 1117 -15.70 -3.80 23.93
N TYR A 1118 -14.39 -3.90 23.85
CA TYR A 1118 -13.42 -3.52 24.89
C TYR A 1118 -13.04 -2.03 24.81
N SER A 1119 -13.97 -1.16 24.44
CA SER A 1119 -13.70 0.28 24.26
C SER A 1119 -13.78 1.04 25.59
N SER A 1120 -12.89 2.01 25.80
CA SER A 1120 -13.01 2.93 26.93
C SER A 1120 -14.22 3.88 26.80
N MET A 1121 -14.86 3.93 25.63
CA MET A 1121 -16.06 4.72 25.38
C MET A 1121 -17.23 4.34 26.30
N MET A 1122 -17.28 3.09 26.78
CA MET A 1122 -18.33 2.65 27.70
C MET A 1122 -18.35 3.46 29.01
N PHE A 1123 -17.19 3.91 29.49
CA PHE A 1123 -17.11 4.74 30.69
C PHE A 1123 -17.69 6.14 30.45
N ASP A 1124 -17.42 6.73 29.29
CA ASP A 1124 -17.97 8.05 28.96
C ASP A 1124 -19.49 7.97 28.72
N PHE A 1125 -19.93 6.96 27.96
CA PHE A 1125 -21.35 6.76 27.61
C PHE A 1125 -22.22 6.39 28.81
N ALA A 1126 -21.64 5.81 29.87
CA ALA A 1126 -22.37 5.49 31.10
C ALA A 1126 -23.07 6.73 31.73
N ASN A 1127 -22.55 7.93 31.49
CA ASN A 1127 -23.16 9.18 31.95
C ASN A 1127 -24.51 9.50 31.27
N THR A 1128 -24.85 8.84 30.16
CA THR A 1128 -26.13 9.03 29.46
C THR A 1128 -27.30 8.31 30.14
N GLY A 1129 -27.02 7.28 30.95
CA GLY A 1129 -28.05 6.38 31.49
C GLY A 1129 -28.71 5.48 30.44
N ARG A 1130 -28.17 5.42 29.21
CA ARG A 1130 -28.75 4.66 28.09
C ARG A 1130 -28.13 3.27 27.93
N PRO A 1131 -28.85 2.30 27.35
CA PRO A 1131 -28.41 0.91 27.20
C PRO A 1131 -27.09 0.76 26.43
N MET A 1132 -26.25 -0.18 26.90
CA MET A 1132 -24.99 -0.58 26.26
C MET A 1132 -25.02 -2.09 25.98
N LEU A 1133 -24.60 -2.48 24.77
CA LEU A 1133 -24.46 -3.87 24.33
C LEU A 1133 -23.00 -4.13 23.96
N PHE A 1134 -22.42 -5.22 24.44
CA PHE A 1134 -21.01 -5.53 24.22
C PHE A 1134 -20.85 -6.70 23.25
N PHE A 1135 -20.53 -6.40 21.99
CA PHE A 1135 -20.30 -7.41 20.97
C PHE A 1135 -18.85 -7.90 21.02
N THR A 1136 -18.63 -8.99 21.76
CA THR A 1136 -17.33 -9.50 22.20
C THR A 1136 -17.02 -10.88 21.61
N TYR A 1137 -17.22 -11.02 20.29
CA TYR A 1137 -17.02 -12.25 19.52
C TYR A 1137 -15.63 -12.91 19.66
N ASP A 1138 -14.62 -12.19 20.18
CA ASP A 1138 -13.25 -12.66 20.34
C ASP A 1138 -12.70 -12.56 21.78
N ILE A 1139 -13.57 -12.60 22.80
CA ILE A 1139 -13.21 -12.34 24.19
C ILE A 1139 -12.12 -13.24 24.77
N GLU A 1140 -12.14 -14.52 24.42
CA GLU A 1140 -11.13 -15.50 24.86
C GLU A 1140 -9.73 -15.12 24.35
N SER A 1141 -9.62 -14.88 23.04
CA SER A 1141 -8.35 -14.47 22.41
C SER A 1141 -7.86 -13.11 22.92
N TYR A 1142 -8.77 -12.15 23.12
CA TYR A 1142 -8.44 -10.79 23.52
C TYR A 1142 -7.89 -10.71 24.96
N ARG A 1143 -8.50 -11.46 25.88
CA ARG A 1143 -8.12 -11.52 27.30
C ARG A 1143 -6.70 -12.07 27.48
N ASP A 1144 -6.41 -13.19 26.82
CA ASP A 1144 -5.25 -14.01 27.15
C ASP A 1144 -3.99 -13.63 26.37
N ASN A 1145 -4.12 -13.02 25.17
CA ASN A 1145 -2.99 -12.86 24.25
C ASN A 1145 -2.58 -11.41 23.92
N LEU A 1146 -3.43 -10.40 24.16
CA LEU A 1146 -3.22 -9.04 23.61
C LEU A 1146 -2.78 -8.00 24.64
N ARG A 1147 -3.60 -7.67 25.66
CA ARG A 1147 -3.31 -6.51 26.54
C ARG A 1147 -3.66 -6.65 28.03
N GLY A 1148 -4.40 -7.68 28.46
CA GLY A 1148 -4.85 -7.84 29.84
C GLY A 1148 -5.79 -6.73 30.34
N PHE A 1149 -6.72 -7.05 31.24
CA PHE A 1149 -7.64 -6.08 31.84
C PHE A 1149 -7.25 -5.70 33.28
N TYR A 1150 -7.72 -4.54 33.74
CA TYR A 1150 -7.55 -4.09 35.13
C TYR A 1150 -8.59 -4.63 36.11
N PHE A 1151 -9.71 -5.15 35.60
CA PHE A 1151 -10.78 -5.77 36.38
C PHE A 1151 -11.44 -6.89 35.55
N ASP A 1152 -12.27 -7.70 36.19
CA ASP A 1152 -13.06 -8.73 35.50
C ASP A 1152 -14.19 -8.07 34.71
N PHE A 1153 -14.03 -8.06 33.38
CA PHE A 1153 -14.97 -7.43 32.48
C PHE A 1153 -16.31 -8.18 32.41
N GLU A 1154 -16.31 -9.50 32.53
CA GLU A 1154 -17.54 -10.30 32.48
C GLU A 1154 -18.45 -10.01 33.68
N GLU A 1155 -17.86 -9.88 34.87
CA GLU A 1155 -18.57 -9.58 36.11
C GLU A 1155 -19.01 -8.11 36.19
N THR A 1156 -18.25 -7.18 35.59
CA THR A 1156 -18.44 -5.74 35.81
C THR A 1156 -19.19 -5.01 34.68
N ALA A 1157 -19.32 -5.60 33.49
CA ALA A 1157 -19.93 -4.92 32.34
C ALA A 1157 -21.36 -4.38 32.65
N PRO A 1158 -21.69 -3.13 32.26
CA PRO A 1158 -23.00 -2.50 32.50
C PRO A 1158 -24.11 -2.97 31.51
N GLY A 1159 -23.87 -4.07 30.80
CA GLY A 1159 -24.73 -4.59 29.74
C GLY A 1159 -24.31 -6.01 29.34
N PRO A 1160 -25.08 -6.69 28.48
CA PRO A 1160 -24.81 -8.06 28.09
C PRO A 1160 -23.56 -8.17 27.20
N LEU A 1161 -22.82 -9.27 27.38
CA LEU A 1161 -21.75 -9.70 26.49
C LEU A 1161 -22.33 -10.65 25.44
N LEU A 1162 -22.17 -10.30 24.17
CA LEU A 1162 -22.82 -10.94 23.03
C LEU A 1162 -21.75 -11.46 22.08
N LEU A 1163 -21.89 -12.67 21.56
CA LEU A 1163 -20.88 -13.32 20.73
C LEU A 1163 -21.26 -13.36 19.25
N GLU A 1164 -22.57 -13.37 18.95
CA GLU A 1164 -23.10 -13.48 17.60
C GLU A 1164 -23.89 -12.22 17.19
N SER A 1165 -23.95 -11.96 15.88
CA SER A 1165 -24.71 -10.83 15.34
C SER A 1165 -26.20 -10.90 15.66
N ASP A 1166 -26.76 -12.10 15.74
CA ASP A 1166 -28.18 -12.30 16.02
C ASP A 1166 -28.53 -11.90 17.45
N ASP A 1167 -27.68 -12.22 18.43
CA ASP A 1167 -27.87 -11.83 19.82
C ASP A 1167 -27.90 -10.31 19.99
N VAL A 1168 -27.08 -9.59 19.19
CA VAL A 1168 -27.08 -8.12 19.13
C VAL A 1168 -28.41 -7.60 18.61
N ILE A 1169 -28.92 -8.17 17.50
CA ILE A 1169 -30.19 -7.76 16.91
C ILE A 1169 -31.34 -7.99 17.89
N GLU A 1170 -31.40 -9.17 18.51
CA GLU A 1170 -32.45 -9.52 19.49
C GLU A 1170 -32.40 -8.62 20.73
N SER A 1171 -31.20 -8.33 21.23
CA SER A 1171 -31.00 -7.40 22.35
C SER A 1171 -31.44 -5.96 22.02
N ILE A 1172 -31.28 -5.52 20.77
CA ILE A 1172 -31.77 -4.21 20.32
C ILE A 1172 -33.30 -4.19 20.24
N VAL A 1173 -33.93 -5.24 19.71
CA VAL A 1173 -35.39 -5.36 19.65
C VAL A 1173 -35.98 -5.37 21.08
N GLY A 1174 -35.37 -6.11 22.00
CA GLY A 1174 -35.77 -6.23 23.41
C GLY A 1174 -35.10 -5.23 24.35
N VAL A 1175 -34.63 -4.07 23.86
CA VAL A 1175 -33.72 -3.20 24.63
C VAL A 1175 -34.29 -2.71 25.97
N ASP A 1176 -35.61 -2.53 26.09
CA ASP A 1176 -36.25 -2.11 27.34
C ASP A 1176 -36.25 -3.21 28.42
N ASP A 1177 -36.25 -4.49 28.02
CA ASP A 1177 -36.06 -5.61 28.93
C ASP A 1177 -34.58 -5.70 29.36
N VAL A 1178 -33.65 -5.53 28.42
CA VAL A 1178 -32.21 -5.49 28.70
C VAL A 1178 -31.88 -4.36 29.68
N ALA A 1179 -32.40 -3.16 29.45
CA ALA A 1179 -32.19 -2.00 30.31
C ALA A 1179 -32.67 -2.26 31.75
N ARG A 1180 -33.83 -2.91 31.91
CA ARG A 1180 -34.35 -3.30 33.23
C ARG A 1180 -33.51 -4.38 33.89
N ALA A 1181 -33.09 -5.40 33.14
CA ALA A 1181 -32.29 -6.51 33.67
C ALA A 1181 -30.90 -6.06 34.15
N TYR A 1182 -30.31 -5.06 33.50
CA TYR A 1182 -28.95 -4.57 33.80
C TYR A 1182 -28.94 -3.27 34.63
N ALA A 1183 -30.08 -2.74 35.05
CA ALA A 1183 -30.16 -1.43 35.73
C ALA A 1183 -29.27 -1.32 36.98
N ASP A 1184 -29.20 -2.37 37.82
CA ASP A 1184 -28.37 -2.37 39.02
C ASP A 1184 -26.88 -2.46 38.70
N ARG A 1185 -26.49 -3.27 37.69
CA ARG A 1185 -25.09 -3.33 37.22
C ARG A 1185 -24.66 -2.01 36.59
N TYR A 1186 -25.54 -1.38 35.81
CA TYR A 1186 -25.30 -0.07 35.23
C TYR A 1186 -25.06 0.98 36.32
N ARG A 1187 -25.90 1.02 37.35
CA ARG A 1187 -25.75 1.94 38.48
C ARG A 1187 -24.45 1.69 39.25
N ALA A 1188 -24.13 0.43 39.54
CA ALA A 1188 -22.87 0.09 40.20
C ALA A 1188 -21.66 0.52 39.36
N PHE A 1189 -21.73 0.35 38.03
CA PHE A 1189 -20.71 0.80 37.10
C PHE A 1189 -20.56 2.34 37.11
N THR A 1190 -21.66 3.10 37.05
CA THR A 1190 -21.60 4.56 37.10
C THR A 1190 -21.06 5.06 38.44
N ASP A 1191 -21.51 4.49 39.56
CA ASP A 1191 -21.08 4.88 40.92
C ASP A 1191 -19.58 4.61 41.13
N GLN A 1192 -19.07 3.52 40.55
CA GLN A 1192 -17.66 3.16 40.66
C GLN A 1192 -16.76 3.98 39.73
N PHE A 1193 -17.16 4.15 38.46
CA PHE A 1193 -16.26 4.66 37.42
C PHE A 1193 -16.50 6.12 37.03
N CYS A 1194 -17.70 6.67 37.26
CA CYS A 1194 -18.09 8.04 36.88
C CYS A 1194 -18.56 8.92 38.05
N PRO A 1195 -18.11 8.75 39.32
CA PRO A 1195 -18.69 9.47 40.47
C PRO A 1195 -18.43 10.98 40.47
N LEU A 1196 -17.57 11.47 39.58
CA LEU A 1196 -17.16 12.87 39.48
C LEU A 1196 -17.57 13.51 38.15
N ASP A 1197 -18.31 12.81 37.30
CA ASP A 1197 -18.85 13.40 36.07
C ASP A 1197 -20.21 14.03 36.43
N ASP A 1198 -20.19 15.28 36.90
CA ASP A 1198 -21.35 16.03 37.42
C ASP A 1198 -21.62 17.35 36.68
N GLY A 1199 -20.91 17.57 35.56
CA GLY A 1199 -20.94 18.83 34.81
C GLY A 1199 -19.93 19.88 35.27
N GLY A 1200 -19.16 19.61 36.32
CA GLY A 1200 -18.16 20.53 36.88
C GLY A 1200 -16.70 20.11 36.66
N ALA A 1201 -16.41 19.10 35.84
CA ALA A 1201 -15.06 18.55 35.73
C ALA A 1201 -14.07 19.54 35.11
N ALA A 1202 -14.46 20.24 34.04
CA ALA A 1202 -13.67 21.30 33.42
C ALA A 1202 -13.40 22.44 34.41
N ALA A 1203 -14.43 22.88 35.15
CA ALA A 1203 -14.30 23.93 36.14
C ALA A 1203 -13.30 23.56 37.25
N ARG A 1204 -13.35 22.32 37.77
CA ARG A 1204 -12.40 21.84 38.78
C ARG A 1204 -10.96 21.84 38.27
N VAL A 1205 -10.73 21.40 37.02
CA VAL A 1205 -9.40 21.48 36.40
C VAL A 1205 -8.96 22.93 36.24
N VAL A 1206 -9.86 23.81 35.79
CA VAL A 1206 -9.53 25.21 35.57
C VAL A 1206 -9.21 25.93 36.88
N ASP A 1207 -10.00 25.72 37.94
CA ASP A 1207 -9.75 26.26 39.28
C ASP A 1207 -8.38 25.83 39.80
N ARG A 1208 -8.05 24.54 39.67
CA ARG A 1208 -6.82 24.01 40.25
C ARG A 1208 -5.55 24.46 39.52
N VAL A 1209 -5.60 24.51 38.18
CA VAL A 1209 -4.42 24.81 37.36
C VAL A 1209 -4.26 26.31 37.08
N PHE A 1210 -5.36 27.04 36.94
CA PHE A 1210 -5.37 28.41 36.44
C PHE A 1210 -5.99 29.44 37.41
N GLY A 1211 -6.60 28.98 38.50
CA GLY A 1211 -7.33 29.80 39.47
C GLY A 1211 -6.50 30.47 40.57
N GLU A 1212 -5.24 30.09 40.77
CA GLU A 1212 -4.32 30.83 41.65
C GLU A 1212 -3.75 32.05 40.92
N GLY A 1213 -4.44 33.19 41.07
CA GLY A 1213 -4.06 34.51 40.58
C GLY A 1213 -4.99 35.60 41.10
#